data_AF-A0A0F9QSH6-F1
#
_entry.id   AF-A0A0F9QSH6-F1
#
_cell.length_a   1.000
_cell.length_b   1.000
_cell.length_c   1.000
_cell.angle_alpha   90.00
_cell.angle_beta   90.00
_cell.angle_gamma   90.00
#
_symmetry.space_group_name_H-M   'P 1'
#
loop_
_entity.id
_entity.type
_entity.pdbx_description
1 polymer ?
#
loop_
_entity_poly.entity_id
_entity_poly.type
_entity_poly.pdbx_seq_one_letter_code
_entity_poly.pdbx_strand_id
1 'polypeptide(L)'
;MNTHCKSGMSFYWPDAVIKHLRQLTIGQRILVGSSGLVVISLVIIIAYALSLSNVQKQFNDYGAISSSTRNIIDIQLGITELNRRILLFRITDNPQIISDITELLIDIRNQIDTLNKDNISESKAQNELLRSLSDRLIQLEDKVASLNSSRQIQRQYERQLNDLFSEADNTIIGLSDTAKLTAIKTAANYMMPIQNSLSRAETASTRYFSLRANQHKKDINRYLKEGMIVIDEFELRYKSPEMSEFAEQLRLQLTDIKETFYRAVQADRNFIFLINVVVAGETTEIKILADQLKEQSIKEQKALQQNVFIKMTIYQQATLVGSFILLMFAIFISRFVAKSVSIPVKQIADTFSQLTSGHEIEQIPGVDRKDEIGQLARSANVFRENALQTKQLLTESNRLTKSLEAKQAELEMRNTELDNFAYVASHDLKSPLRAIFNLAEWIEEDCYDILPDDSKRHFDTLRSRILRMERLLAELLSYSRVGRVDQDIDIIDVRAVITESIELLDKPASLNMHIQDEFPQILGRETPFKQVFQNIISNAFKYNDKPNCELTISCRKINDSAHEYTIADNGPGIDEDYHNNVFDMFTTLQSRDSIESTGMGLAIVKKVLENEGGSIRIEDNHPGCRFVFCWPDKPLKDS
;
A
#
# COMPACT_ATOMS: atom_id res chain seq x y z
N MET A 1 -29.07 -4.99 -39.06
CA MET A 1 -28.23 -6.18 -38.82
C MET A 1 -26.82 -5.65 -38.56
N ASN A 2 -26.39 -5.28 -37.35
CA ASN A 2 -26.16 -6.09 -36.15
C ASN A 2 -25.50 -7.44 -36.49
N THR A 3 -24.18 -7.60 -36.27
CA THR A 3 -23.60 -8.14 -35.02
C THR A 3 -22.08 -8.36 -35.09
N HIS A 4 -21.41 -7.96 -33.99
CA HIS A 4 -20.25 -8.56 -33.32
C HIS A 4 -18.93 -8.89 -34.03
N CYS A 5 -17.91 -8.10 -33.69
CA CYS A 5 -16.60 -8.65 -33.32
C CYS A 5 -15.97 -7.81 -32.17
N LYS A 6 -16.20 -8.25 -30.93
CA LYS A 6 -15.45 -7.83 -29.73
C LYS A 6 -14.97 -9.11 -29.04
N SER A 7 -13.78 -9.59 -29.38
CA SER A 7 -13.08 -10.62 -28.60
C SER A 7 -12.05 -9.95 -27.69
N GLY A 8 -12.54 -9.38 -26.60
CA GLY A 8 -11.68 -9.07 -25.46
C GLY A 8 -11.27 -10.39 -24.81
N MET A 9 -9.98 -10.71 -24.82
CA MET A 9 -9.39 -11.83 -24.08
C MET A 9 -9.53 -11.51 -22.57
N SER A 10 -10.69 -11.86 -22.01
CA SER A 10 -10.93 -11.82 -20.56
C SER A 10 -10.31 -13.08 -19.97
N PHE A 11 -9.21 -12.90 -19.24
CA PHE A 11 -8.61 -13.95 -18.40
C PHE A 11 -9.59 -14.21 -17.23
N TYR A 12 -10.63 -15.02 -17.48
CA TYR A 12 -11.53 -15.50 -16.46
C TYR A 12 -10.78 -16.52 -15.61
N TRP A 13 -10.38 -16.12 -14.41
CA TRP A 13 -10.12 -17.09 -13.35
C TRP A 13 -11.39 -17.91 -13.11
N PRO A 14 -11.29 -19.19 -12.73
CA PRO A 14 -12.46 -19.99 -12.37
C PRO A 14 -13.26 -19.23 -11.32
N ASP A 15 -14.57 -19.08 -11.51
CA ASP A 15 -15.45 -18.36 -10.57
C ASP A 15 -15.26 -18.83 -9.11
N ALA A 16 -14.84 -20.09 -8.92
CA ALA A 16 -14.44 -20.67 -7.65
C ALA A 16 -13.33 -19.85 -6.93
N VAL A 17 -12.28 -19.41 -7.62
CA VAL A 17 -11.15 -18.68 -7.01
C VAL A 17 -11.59 -17.27 -6.61
N ILE A 18 -12.36 -16.58 -7.46
CA ILE A 18 -12.88 -15.25 -7.14
C ILE A 18 -13.85 -15.33 -5.95
N LYS A 19 -14.67 -16.39 -5.87
CA LYS A 19 -15.61 -16.62 -4.76
C LYS A 19 -14.88 -16.93 -3.45
N HIS A 20 -13.77 -17.68 -3.51
CA HIS A 20 -12.92 -17.94 -2.34
C HIS A 20 -12.18 -16.69 -1.87
N LEU A 21 -11.62 -15.90 -2.79
CA LEU A 21 -10.97 -14.63 -2.48
C LEU A 21 -11.95 -13.64 -1.83
N ARG A 22 -13.23 -13.63 -2.24
CA ARG A 22 -14.31 -12.83 -1.62
C ARG A 22 -14.70 -13.23 -0.20
N GLN A 23 -14.22 -14.36 0.32
CA GLN A 23 -14.43 -14.76 1.72
C GLN A 23 -13.26 -14.39 2.63
N LEU A 24 -12.10 -14.08 2.06
CA LEU A 24 -10.93 -13.62 2.81
C LEU A 24 -11.14 -12.21 3.38
N THR A 25 -10.41 -11.93 4.46
CA THR A 25 -10.33 -10.58 5.05
C THR A 25 -9.70 -9.57 4.08
N ILE A 26 -9.97 -8.28 4.27
CA ILE A 26 -9.33 -7.22 3.48
C ILE A 26 -7.80 -7.35 3.52
N GLY A 27 -7.23 -7.59 4.70
CA GLY A 27 -5.80 -7.76 4.90
C GLY A 27 -5.23 -8.96 4.15
N GLN A 28 -5.91 -10.11 4.20
CA GLN A 28 -5.49 -11.32 3.47
C GLN A 28 -5.53 -11.11 1.94
N ARG A 29 -6.53 -10.41 1.41
CA ARG A 29 -6.61 -10.11 -0.03
C ARG A 29 -5.44 -9.24 -0.51
N ILE A 30 -5.15 -8.18 0.25
CA ILE A 30 -4.04 -7.27 -0.07
C ILE A 30 -2.72 -8.04 0.02
N LEU A 31 -2.53 -8.86 1.06
CA LEU A 31 -1.33 -9.68 1.25
C LEU A 31 -1.13 -10.69 0.13
N VAL A 32 -2.16 -11.46 -0.25
CA VAL A 32 -2.07 -12.43 -1.35
C VAL A 32 -1.71 -11.74 -2.67
N GLY A 33 -2.33 -10.59 -2.96
CA GLY A 33 -2.02 -9.81 -4.15
C GLY A 33 -0.59 -9.26 -4.15
N SER A 34 -0.17 -8.62 -3.05
CA SER A 34 1.17 -8.02 -2.94
C SER A 34 2.28 -9.07 -2.89
N SER A 35 2.11 -10.17 -2.14
CA SER A 35 3.04 -11.29 -2.11
C SER A 35 3.19 -11.94 -3.48
N GLY A 36 2.09 -12.12 -4.23
CA GLY A 36 2.15 -12.62 -5.60
C GLY A 36 2.99 -11.73 -6.52
N LEU A 37 2.80 -10.41 -6.42
CA LEU A 37 3.58 -9.44 -7.21
C LEU A 37 5.08 -9.48 -6.85
N VAL A 38 5.42 -9.60 -5.57
CA VAL A 38 6.81 -9.70 -5.08
C VAL A 38 7.47 -10.98 -5.58
N VAL A 39 6.80 -12.13 -5.48
CA VAL A 39 7.34 -13.42 -5.95
C VAL A 39 7.61 -13.39 -7.45
N ILE A 40 6.66 -12.90 -8.26
CA ILE A 40 6.85 -12.78 -9.72
C ILE A 40 8.02 -11.84 -10.03
N SER A 41 8.11 -10.70 -9.35
CA SER A 41 9.22 -9.76 -9.52
C SER A 41 10.57 -10.39 -9.18
N LEU A 42 10.66 -11.14 -8.08
CA LEU A 42 11.87 -11.84 -7.66
C LEU A 42 12.32 -12.87 -8.71
N VAL A 43 11.38 -13.66 -9.23
CA VAL A 43 11.67 -14.66 -10.27
C VAL A 43 12.21 -13.99 -11.54
N ILE A 44 11.61 -12.87 -11.98
CA ILE A 44 12.09 -12.11 -13.13
C ILE A 44 13.51 -11.56 -12.87
N ILE A 45 13.78 -11.02 -11.68
CA ILE A 45 15.10 -10.50 -11.30
C ILE A 45 16.15 -11.61 -11.30
N ILE A 46 15.85 -12.78 -10.72
CA ILE A 46 16.76 -13.92 -10.69
C ILE A 46 17.03 -14.43 -12.11
N ALA A 47 15.98 -14.58 -12.93
CA ALA A 47 16.12 -15.00 -14.32
C ALA A 47 16.99 -14.01 -15.12
N TYR A 48 16.81 -12.71 -14.91
CA TYR A 48 17.63 -11.67 -15.53
C TYR A 48 19.09 -11.75 -15.08
N ALA A 49 19.36 -11.93 -13.78
CA ALA A 49 20.72 -12.06 -13.25
C ALA A 49 21.46 -13.28 -13.82
N LEU A 50 20.79 -14.44 -13.88
CA LEU A 50 21.34 -15.66 -14.49
C LEU A 50 21.59 -15.48 -15.99
N SER A 51 20.66 -14.83 -16.70
CA SER A 51 20.83 -14.47 -18.11
C SER A 51 22.06 -13.59 -18.33
N LEU A 52 22.23 -12.53 -17.53
CA LEU A 52 23.35 -11.61 -17.63
C LEU A 52 24.69 -12.32 -17.37
N SER A 53 24.73 -13.19 -16.36
CA SER A 53 25.92 -14.02 -16.06
C SER A 53 26.29 -14.93 -17.24
N ASN A 54 25.30 -15.55 -17.88
CA ASN A 54 25.52 -16.37 -19.07
C ASN A 54 26.05 -15.55 -20.26
N VAL A 55 25.47 -14.37 -20.51
CA VAL A 55 25.95 -13.48 -21.59
C VAL A 55 27.38 -13.02 -21.31
N GLN A 56 27.71 -12.68 -20.06
CA GLN A 56 29.07 -12.29 -19.67
C GLN A 56 30.07 -13.41 -19.91
N LYS A 57 29.73 -14.66 -19.56
CA LYS A 57 30.58 -15.83 -19.82
C LYS A 57 30.84 -15.98 -21.32
N GLN A 58 29.80 -15.95 -22.15
CA GLN A 58 29.95 -16.08 -23.60
C GLN A 58 30.71 -14.92 -24.24
N PHE A 59 30.64 -13.72 -23.66
CA PHE A 59 31.43 -12.58 -24.10
C PHE A 59 32.93 -12.75 -23.78
N ASN A 60 33.25 -13.31 -22.61
CA ASN A 60 34.63 -13.67 -22.26
C ASN A 60 35.17 -14.75 -23.22
N ASP A 61 34.37 -15.77 -23.54
CA ASP A 61 34.72 -16.82 -24.51
C ASP A 61 34.98 -16.21 -25.90
N TYR A 62 34.14 -15.25 -26.32
CA TYR A 62 34.34 -14.50 -27.56
C TYR A 62 35.65 -13.70 -27.56
N GLY A 63 36.02 -13.08 -26.44
CA GLY A 63 37.28 -12.38 -26.28
C GLY A 63 38.49 -13.30 -26.50
N ALA A 64 38.48 -14.50 -25.89
CA ALA A 64 39.53 -15.50 -26.04
C ALA A 64 39.65 -16.00 -27.50
N ILE A 65 38.53 -16.37 -28.13
CA ILE A 65 38.50 -16.83 -29.52
C ILE A 65 38.90 -15.72 -30.50
N SER A 66 38.50 -14.47 -30.24
CA SER A 66 38.91 -13.34 -31.07
C SER A 66 40.41 -13.05 -30.97
N SER A 67 41.02 -13.25 -29.79
CA SER A 67 42.47 -13.13 -29.62
C SER A 67 43.21 -14.23 -30.38
N SER A 68 42.76 -15.49 -30.24
CA SER A 68 43.32 -16.63 -30.97
C SER A 68 43.21 -16.45 -32.49
N THR A 69 42.06 -15.97 -32.98
CA THR A 69 41.86 -15.70 -34.41
C THR A 69 42.84 -14.65 -34.94
N ARG A 70 43.17 -13.63 -34.14
CA ARG A 70 44.18 -12.62 -34.52
C ARG A 70 45.57 -13.25 -34.66
N ASN A 71 45.99 -14.04 -33.68
CA ASN A 71 47.28 -14.74 -33.74
C ASN A 71 47.35 -15.70 -34.96
N ILE A 72 46.24 -16.38 -35.30
CA ILE A 72 46.17 -17.23 -36.50
C ILE A 72 46.32 -16.41 -37.78
N ILE A 73 45.74 -15.20 -37.84
CA ILE A 73 45.92 -14.29 -38.97
C ILE A 73 47.39 -13.84 -39.07
N ASP A 74 48.03 -13.54 -37.95
CA ASP A 74 49.45 -13.14 -37.92
C ASP A 74 50.36 -14.28 -38.41
N ILE A 75 50.08 -15.54 -38.02
CA ILE A 75 50.75 -16.72 -38.57
C ILE A 75 50.56 -16.84 -40.08
N GLN A 76 49.34 -16.63 -40.59
CA GLN A 76 49.04 -16.69 -42.02
C GLN A 76 49.78 -15.60 -42.81
N LEU A 77 49.91 -14.40 -42.24
CA LEU A 77 50.73 -13.32 -42.80
C LEU A 77 52.21 -13.67 -42.78
N GLY A 78 52.71 -14.24 -41.68
CA GLY A 78 54.08 -14.74 -41.55
C GLY A 78 54.42 -15.80 -42.62
N ILE A 79 53.52 -16.76 -42.83
CA ILE A 79 53.66 -17.79 -43.88
C ILE A 79 53.66 -17.19 -45.29
N THR A 80 52.85 -16.15 -45.52
CA THR A 80 52.84 -15.44 -46.79
C THR A 80 54.17 -14.72 -47.04
N GLU A 81 54.71 -14.07 -46.00
CA GLU A 81 56.01 -13.42 -46.05
C GLU A 81 57.16 -14.44 -46.23
N LEU A 82 57.08 -15.58 -45.57
CA LEU A 82 58.00 -16.71 -45.74
C LEU A 82 58.05 -17.17 -47.20
N ASN A 83 56.89 -17.38 -47.83
CA ASN A 83 56.81 -17.77 -49.23
C ASN A 83 57.39 -16.68 -50.16
N ARG A 84 57.16 -15.40 -49.85
CA ARG A 84 57.76 -14.27 -50.58
C ARG A 84 59.28 -14.29 -50.48
N ARG A 85 59.85 -14.51 -49.29
CA ARG A 85 61.30 -14.58 -49.07
C ARG A 85 61.94 -15.77 -49.78
N ILE A 86 61.29 -16.95 -49.78
CA ILE A 86 61.75 -18.13 -50.52
C ILE A 86 61.79 -17.85 -52.03
N LEU A 87 60.77 -17.17 -52.56
CA LEU A 87 60.72 -16.76 -53.97
C LEU A 87 61.81 -15.73 -54.31
N LEU A 88 62.11 -14.81 -53.40
CA LEU A 88 63.20 -13.85 -53.56
C LEU A 88 64.57 -14.54 -53.52
N PHE A 89 64.77 -15.47 -52.59
CA PHE A 89 66.01 -16.24 -52.51
C PHE A 89 66.28 -16.98 -53.82
N ARG A 90 65.23 -17.57 -54.42
CA ARG A 90 65.29 -18.22 -55.74
C ARG A 90 65.82 -17.32 -56.86
N ILE A 91 65.51 -16.03 -56.84
CA ILE A 91 65.86 -15.09 -57.91
C ILE A 91 67.21 -14.41 -57.65
N THR A 92 67.44 -14.01 -56.40
CA THR A 92 68.55 -13.12 -56.02
C THR A 92 69.80 -13.85 -55.54
N ASP A 93 69.65 -15.10 -55.07
CA ASP A 93 70.74 -15.87 -54.45
C ASP A 93 71.45 -15.19 -53.26
N ASN A 94 70.78 -14.23 -52.61
CA ASN A 94 71.37 -13.54 -51.47
C ASN A 94 71.36 -14.43 -50.21
N PRO A 95 72.52 -14.77 -49.60
CA PRO A 95 72.58 -15.63 -48.42
C PRO A 95 71.89 -15.03 -47.19
N GLN A 96 71.78 -13.70 -47.10
CA GLN A 96 71.06 -13.03 -46.02
C GLN A 96 69.59 -13.47 -45.98
N ILE A 97 68.98 -13.71 -47.14
CA ILE A 97 67.57 -14.11 -47.23
C ILE A 97 67.35 -15.49 -46.60
N ILE A 98 68.33 -16.41 -46.63
CA ILE A 98 68.22 -17.71 -45.94
C ILE A 98 68.17 -17.50 -44.42
N SER A 99 69.01 -16.61 -43.88
CA SER A 99 68.98 -16.27 -42.45
C SER A 99 67.62 -15.69 -42.07
N ASP A 100 67.14 -14.74 -42.87
CA ASP A 100 65.84 -14.08 -42.71
C ASP A 100 64.64 -15.05 -42.83
N ILE A 101 64.77 -16.12 -43.63
CA ILE A 101 63.80 -17.22 -43.74
C ILE A 101 63.82 -18.07 -42.47
N THR A 102 65.02 -18.40 -41.98
CA THR A 102 65.20 -19.26 -40.80
C THR A 102 64.66 -18.58 -39.54
N GLU A 103 64.95 -17.29 -39.37
CA GLU A 103 64.42 -16.48 -38.26
C GLU A 103 62.88 -16.42 -38.30
N LEU A 104 62.31 -16.20 -39.49
CA LEU A 104 60.85 -16.15 -39.65
C LEU A 104 60.18 -17.51 -39.39
N LEU A 105 60.81 -18.62 -39.77
CA LEU A 105 60.34 -19.97 -39.44
C LEU A 105 60.28 -20.21 -37.93
N ILE A 106 61.31 -19.75 -37.20
CA ILE A 106 61.36 -19.85 -35.74
C ILE A 106 60.25 -19.00 -35.10
N ASP A 107 60.04 -17.77 -35.57
CA ASP A 107 58.97 -16.89 -35.06
C ASP A 107 57.58 -17.51 -35.28
N ILE A 108 57.29 -17.99 -36.50
CA ILE A 108 56.02 -18.66 -36.81
C ILE A 108 55.81 -19.90 -35.94
N ARG A 109 56.85 -20.72 -35.72
CA ARG A 109 56.76 -21.88 -34.83
C ARG A 109 56.44 -21.47 -33.40
N ASN A 110 57.13 -20.47 -32.86
CA ASN A 110 56.88 -19.97 -31.51
C ASN A 110 55.45 -19.47 -31.33
N GLN A 111 54.89 -18.80 -32.35
CA GLN A 111 53.49 -18.37 -32.36
C GLN A 111 52.52 -19.56 -32.35
N ILE A 112 52.79 -20.60 -33.15
CA ILE A 112 52.00 -21.84 -33.18
C ILE A 112 52.08 -22.59 -31.84
N ASP A 113 53.26 -22.67 -31.23
CA ASP A 113 53.46 -23.34 -29.95
C ASP A 113 52.73 -22.62 -28.80
N THR A 114 52.70 -21.28 -28.85
CA THR A 114 51.93 -20.47 -27.89
C THR A 114 50.43 -20.76 -28.04
N LEU A 115 49.91 -20.77 -29.28
CA LEU A 115 48.52 -21.13 -29.55
C LEU A 115 48.16 -22.56 -29.11
N ASN A 116 49.07 -23.52 -29.28
CA ASN A 116 48.89 -24.89 -28.81
C ASN A 116 48.80 -25.00 -27.28
N LYS A 117 49.61 -24.24 -26.54
CA LYS A 117 49.64 -24.28 -25.06
C LYS A 117 48.37 -23.70 -24.44
N ASP A 118 47.83 -22.67 -25.06
CA ASP A 118 46.68 -21.95 -24.50
C ASP A 118 45.36 -22.75 -24.60
N ASN A 119 45.34 -23.93 -25.27
CA ASN A 119 44.19 -24.84 -25.37
C ASN A 119 42.88 -24.11 -25.74
N ILE A 120 42.98 -23.02 -26.52
CA ILE A 120 41.90 -22.02 -26.67
C ILE A 120 40.73 -22.59 -27.48
N SER A 121 40.96 -23.63 -28.29
CA SER A 121 39.96 -24.15 -29.20
C SER A 121 39.45 -25.54 -28.79
N GLU A 122 38.17 -25.59 -28.40
CA GLU A 122 37.39 -26.85 -28.36
C GLU A 122 37.21 -27.46 -29.76
N SER A 123 37.58 -26.75 -30.83
CA SER A 123 37.43 -27.22 -32.20
C SER A 123 38.49 -28.25 -32.57
N LYS A 124 38.07 -29.51 -32.61
CA LYS A 124 38.86 -30.62 -33.12
C LYS A 124 39.47 -30.34 -34.51
N ALA A 125 38.72 -29.65 -35.39
CA ALA A 125 39.18 -29.32 -36.75
C ALA A 125 40.33 -28.29 -36.75
N GLN A 126 40.28 -27.26 -35.90
CA GLN A 126 41.39 -26.30 -35.79
C GLN A 126 42.64 -26.94 -35.21
N ASN A 127 42.48 -27.78 -34.18
CA ASN A 127 43.60 -28.48 -33.55
C ASN A 127 44.29 -29.45 -34.54
N GLU A 128 43.53 -30.13 -35.40
CA GLU A 128 44.08 -30.98 -36.46
C GLU A 128 44.84 -30.17 -37.53
N LEU A 129 44.29 -29.03 -37.96
CA LEU A 129 44.95 -28.12 -38.90
C LEU A 129 46.24 -27.53 -38.32
N LEU A 130 46.22 -27.11 -37.06
CA LEU A 130 47.36 -26.48 -36.39
C LEU A 130 48.50 -27.49 -36.15
N ARG A 131 48.18 -28.75 -35.81
CA ARG A 131 49.16 -29.85 -35.76
C ARG A 131 49.77 -30.12 -37.14
N SER A 132 48.92 -30.27 -38.16
CA SER A 132 49.38 -30.52 -39.53
C SER A 132 50.27 -29.39 -40.06
N LEU A 133 49.95 -28.13 -39.70
CA LEU A 133 50.75 -26.96 -40.03
C LEU A 133 52.10 -26.97 -39.32
N SER A 134 52.13 -27.30 -38.03
CA SER A 134 53.36 -27.42 -37.25
C SER A 134 54.30 -28.49 -37.82
N ASP A 135 53.76 -29.69 -38.09
CA ASP A 135 54.52 -30.82 -38.66
C ASP A 135 55.17 -30.45 -40.00
N ARG A 136 54.45 -29.73 -40.85
CA ARG A 136 54.96 -29.28 -42.15
C ARG A 136 55.98 -28.17 -42.05
N LEU A 137 55.84 -27.25 -41.09
CA LEU A 137 56.86 -26.23 -40.82
C LEU A 137 58.17 -26.87 -40.35
N ILE A 138 58.11 -27.94 -39.54
CA ILE A 138 59.30 -28.75 -39.20
C ILE A 138 59.94 -29.34 -40.46
N GLN A 139 59.15 -29.96 -41.33
CA GLN A 139 59.68 -30.51 -42.59
C GLN A 139 60.26 -29.43 -43.50
N LEU A 140 59.65 -28.24 -43.55
CA LEU A 140 60.17 -27.11 -44.33
C LEU A 140 61.51 -26.62 -43.78
N GLU A 141 61.67 -26.57 -42.46
CA GLU A 141 62.94 -26.21 -41.82
C GLU A 141 64.07 -27.16 -42.25
N ASP A 142 63.83 -28.46 -42.19
CA ASP A 142 64.81 -29.48 -42.63
C ASP A 142 65.15 -29.33 -44.13
N LYS A 143 64.14 -29.01 -44.96
CA LYS A 143 64.31 -28.78 -46.40
C LYS A 143 65.08 -27.48 -46.68
N VAL A 144 64.84 -26.41 -45.92
CA VAL A 144 65.59 -25.14 -46.03
C VAL A 144 67.04 -25.32 -45.57
N ALA A 145 67.28 -26.09 -44.51
CA ALA A 145 68.64 -26.46 -44.09
C ALA A 145 69.37 -27.24 -45.19
N SER A 146 68.71 -28.26 -45.76
CA SER A 146 69.24 -29.05 -46.88
C SER A 146 69.52 -28.18 -48.13
N LEU A 147 68.65 -27.22 -48.41
CA LEU A 147 68.82 -26.25 -49.49
C LEU A 147 70.06 -25.37 -49.27
N ASN A 148 70.26 -24.87 -48.04
CA ASN A 148 71.42 -24.07 -47.67
C ASN A 148 72.72 -24.88 -47.81
N SER A 149 72.75 -26.12 -47.30
CA SER A 149 73.89 -27.03 -47.48
C SER A 149 74.18 -27.30 -48.95
N SER A 150 73.16 -27.57 -49.77
CA SER A 150 73.32 -27.76 -51.22
C SER A 150 73.90 -26.51 -51.90
N ARG A 151 73.52 -25.31 -51.46
CA ARG A 151 74.06 -24.06 -51.99
C ARG A 151 75.52 -23.83 -51.59
N GLN A 152 75.88 -24.16 -50.35
CA GLN A 152 77.27 -24.09 -49.88
C GLN A 152 78.18 -25.01 -50.70
N ILE A 153 77.74 -26.25 -50.94
CA ILE A 153 78.46 -27.21 -51.80
C ILE A 153 78.63 -26.66 -53.22
N GLN A 154 77.56 -26.09 -53.80
CA GLN A 154 77.64 -25.49 -55.13
C GLN A 154 78.66 -24.34 -55.18
N ARG A 155 78.62 -23.41 -54.22
CA ARG A 155 79.58 -22.29 -54.13
C ARG A 155 81.02 -22.78 -53.93
N GLN A 156 81.21 -23.87 -53.19
CA GLN A 156 82.52 -24.49 -53.03
C GLN A 156 83.07 -24.97 -54.37
N TYR A 157 82.27 -25.69 -55.16
CA TYR A 157 82.71 -26.14 -56.48
C TYR A 157 82.90 -24.97 -57.46
N GLU A 158 82.06 -23.93 -57.42
CA GLU A 158 82.25 -22.73 -58.25
C GLU A 158 83.58 -22.02 -57.92
N ARG A 159 83.97 -21.94 -56.63
CA ARG A 159 85.28 -21.39 -56.22
C ARG A 159 86.43 -22.29 -56.67
N GLN A 160 86.37 -23.59 -56.38
CA GLN A 160 87.38 -24.56 -56.80
C GLN A 160 87.59 -24.53 -58.31
N LEU A 161 86.51 -24.37 -59.08
CA LEU A 161 86.58 -24.26 -60.53
C LEU A 161 87.32 -23.01 -60.99
N ASN A 162 87.06 -21.85 -60.36
CA ASN A 162 87.80 -20.62 -60.65
C ASN A 162 89.29 -20.75 -60.28
N ASP A 163 89.59 -21.39 -59.15
CA ASP A 163 90.96 -21.65 -58.71
C ASP A 163 91.69 -22.55 -59.72
N LEU A 164 91.06 -23.63 -60.18
CA LEU A 164 91.62 -24.53 -61.19
C LEU A 164 91.85 -23.84 -62.55
N PHE A 165 90.92 -22.97 -62.98
CA PHE A 165 91.13 -22.16 -64.19
C PHE A 165 92.35 -21.23 -64.04
N SER A 166 92.49 -20.58 -62.88
CA SER A 166 93.64 -19.73 -62.56
C SER A 166 94.95 -20.52 -62.48
N GLU A 167 94.95 -21.70 -61.87
CA GLU A 167 96.11 -22.59 -61.80
C GLU A 167 96.57 -23.05 -63.19
N ALA A 168 95.64 -23.43 -64.06
CA ALA A 168 95.94 -23.80 -65.43
C ALA A 168 96.50 -22.62 -66.24
N ASP A 169 95.94 -21.42 -66.09
CA ASP A 169 96.46 -20.21 -66.76
C ASP A 169 97.86 -19.84 -66.23
N ASN A 170 98.09 -19.90 -64.92
CA ASN A 170 99.41 -19.70 -64.31
C ASN A 170 100.44 -20.73 -64.77
N THR A 171 100.03 -21.98 -64.98
CA THR A 171 100.89 -23.04 -65.52
C THR A 171 101.32 -22.68 -66.94
N ILE A 172 100.39 -22.27 -67.79
CA ILE A 172 100.66 -21.79 -69.16
C ILE A 172 101.62 -20.59 -69.16
N ILE A 173 101.41 -19.61 -68.28
CA ILE A 173 102.26 -18.41 -68.14
C ILE A 173 103.66 -18.79 -67.65
N GLY A 174 103.77 -19.65 -66.64
CA GLY A 174 105.04 -20.06 -66.04
C GLY A 174 105.98 -20.79 -67.02
N LEU A 175 105.43 -21.53 -67.99
CA LEU A 175 106.22 -22.11 -69.08
C LEU A 175 106.72 -21.06 -70.08
N SER A 176 105.91 -20.02 -70.34
CA SER A 176 106.32 -18.89 -71.19
C SER A 176 107.54 -18.16 -70.63
N ASP A 177 107.70 -18.14 -69.30
CA ASP A 177 108.79 -17.46 -68.60
C ASP A 177 110.06 -18.32 -68.40
N THR A 178 109.92 -19.66 -68.31
CA THR A 178 111.04 -20.59 -68.06
C THR A 178 111.76 -21.06 -69.33
N ALA A 179 111.15 -20.93 -70.51
CA ALA A 179 111.75 -21.37 -71.77
C ALA A 179 112.93 -20.47 -72.23
N LYS A 180 114.15 -21.02 -72.30
CA LYS A 180 115.33 -20.32 -72.87
C LYS A 180 115.12 -19.91 -74.33
N LEU A 181 115.55 -18.68 -74.64
CA LEU A 181 115.40 -17.79 -75.83
C LEU A 181 115.28 -18.32 -77.28
N THR A 182 115.22 -19.62 -77.56
CA THR A 182 115.00 -20.16 -78.93
C THR A 182 113.78 -21.07 -79.04
N ALA A 183 113.34 -21.73 -77.96
CA ALA A 183 112.10 -22.51 -77.92
C ALA A 183 110.83 -21.64 -77.80
N ILE A 184 110.99 -20.39 -77.36
CA ILE A 184 109.91 -19.44 -77.06
C ILE A 184 108.97 -19.20 -78.26
N LYS A 185 109.50 -18.94 -79.47
CA LYS A 185 108.66 -18.59 -80.64
C LYS A 185 107.81 -19.75 -81.15
N THR A 186 108.27 -20.99 -80.98
CA THR A 186 107.60 -22.16 -81.54
C THR A 186 106.69 -22.84 -80.51
N ALA A 187 107.05 -22.80 -79.22
CA ALA A 187 106.17 -23.20 -78.11
C ALA A 187 105.01 -22.21 -77.91
N ALA A 188 105.22 -20.90 -78.08
CA ALA A 188 104.17 -19.87 -77.99
C ALA A 188 103.01 -20.10 -78.99
N ASN A 189 103.28 -20.71 -80.15
CA ASN A 189 102.25 -21.07 -81.13
C ASN A 189 101.26 -22.12 -80.61
N TYR A 190 101.64 -22.93 -79.61
CA TYR A 190 100.76 -23.90 -78.94
C TYR A 190 100.15 -23.35 -77.66
N MET A 191 100.85 -22.45 -76.94
CA MET A 191 100.33 -21.85 -75.70
C MET A 191 99.11 -20.95 -75.95
N MET A 192 99.14 -20.12 -77.00
CA MET A 192 98.01 -19.22 -77.30
C MET A 192 96.70 -19.96 -77.64
N PRO A 193 96.68 -21.04 -78.46
CA PRO A 193 95.49 -21.85 -78.66
C PRO A 193 95.00 -22.57 -77.38
N ILE A 194 95.91 -23.07 -76.54
CA ILE A 194 95.54 -23.69 -75.25
C ILE A 194 94.88 -22.64 -74.34
N GLN A 195 95.50 -21.47 -74.19
CA GLN A 195 94.97 -20.38 -73.37
C GLN A 195 93.61 -19.86 -73.89
N ASN A 196 93.45 -19.71 -75.21
CA ASN A 196 92.17 -19.34 -75.80
C ASN A 196 91.09 -20.42 -75.57
N SER A 197 91.45 -21.71 -75.65
CA SER A 197 90.54 -22.80 -75.34
C SER A 197 90.10 -22.77 -73.86
N LEU A 198 91.05 -22.49 -72.95
CA LEU A 198 90.81 -22.39 -71.52
C LEU A 198 89.90 -21.19 -71.18
N SER A 199 90.19 -20.01 -71.72
CA SER A 199 89.37 -18.80 -71.53
C SER A 199 87.95 -18.96 -72.09
N ARG A 200 87.80 -19.66 -73.22
CA ARG A 200 86.47 -20.01 -73.77
C ARG A 200 85.74 -21.03 -72.90
N ALA A 201 86.46 -22.00 -72.34
CA ALA A 201 85.91 -22.97 -71.38
C ALA A 201 85.45 -22.28 -70.09
N GLU A 202 86.24 -21.36 -69.55
CA GLU A 202 85.90 -20.54 -68.38
C GLU A 202 84.66 -19.67 -68.65
N THR A 203 84.63 -18.97 -69.79
CA THR A 203 83.46 -18.17 -70.21
C THR A 203 82.21 -19.03 -70.35
N ALA A 204 82.32 -20.22 -70.95
CA ALA A 204 81.22 -21.16 -71.07
C ALA A 204 80.74 -21.67 -69.70
N SER A 205 81.66 -21.92 -68.77
CA SER A 205 81.34 -22.28 -67.38
C SER A 205 80.51 -21.20 -66.69
N THR A 206 80.98 -19.95 -66.70
CA THR A 206 80.28 -18.81 -66.09
C THR A 206 78.89 -18.60 -66.71
N ARG A 207 78.78 -18.73 -68.04
CA ARG A 207 77.48 -18.65 -68.73
C ARG A 207 76.55 -19.79 -68.37
N TYR A 208 77.07 -20.99 -68.11
CA TYR A 208 76.25 -22.11 -67.64
C TYR A 208 75.61 -21.78 -66.29
N PHE A 209 76.34 -21.29 -65.30
CA PHE A 209 75.76 -21.02 -63.98
C PHE A 209 74.80 -19.81 -63.96
N SER A 210 74.97 -18.86 -64.89
CA SER A 210 74.05 -17.73 -65.04
C SER A 210 72.75 -18.11 -65.79
N LEU A 211 72.86 -18.80 -66.92
CA LEU A 211 71.74 -19.05 -67.83
C LEU A 211 71.15 -20.47 -67.72
N ARG A 212 71.89 -21.41 -67.13
CA ARG A 212 71.53 -22.83 -66.97
C ARG A 212 71.17 -23.54 -68.28
N ALA A 213 71.67 -23.02 -69.40
CA ALA A 213 71.44 -23.58 -70.72
C ALA A 213 72.38 -24.76 -70.99
N ASN A 214 71.81 -25.89 -71.42
CA ASN A 214 72.59 -27.11 -71.72
C ASN A 214 73.60 -26.90 -72.86
N GLN A 215 73.44 -25.86 -73.67
CA GLN A 215 74.40 -25.48 -74.71
C GLN A 215 75.78 -25.15 -74.12
N HIS A 216 75.85 -24.39 -73.03
CA HIS A 216 77.11 -23.99 -72.41
C HIS A 216 77.85 -25.18 -71.76
N LYS A 217 77.10 -26.15 -71.26
CA LYS A 217 77.64 -27.44 -70.81
C LYS A 217 78.31 -28.22 -71.95
N LYS A 218 77.77 -28.15 -73.17
CA LYS A 218 78.42 -28.74 -74.36
C LYS A 218 79.63 -27.92 -74.80
N ASP A 219 79.53 -26.60 -74.75
CA ASP A 219 80.59 -25.68 -75.18
C ASP A 219 81.87 -25.86 -74.35
N ILE A 220 81.78 -25.91 -73.02
CA ILE A 220 82.96 -26.13 -72.16
C ILE A 220 83.65 -27.47 -72.46
N ASN A 221 82.89 -28.55 -72.61
CA ASN A 221 83.47 -29.86 -72.93
C ASN A 221 84.15 -29.86 -74.30
N ARG A 222 83.57 -29.14 -75.28
CA ARG A 222 84.21 -28.94 -76.59
C ARG A 222 85.52 -28.18 -76.43
N TYR A 223 85.53 -27.04 -75.73
CA TYR A 223 86.72 -26.21 -75.58
C TYR A 223 87.84 -26.90 -74.78
N LEU A 224 87.51 -27.62 -73.71
CA LEU A 224 88.50 -28.42 -72.97
C LEU A 224 89.08 -29.55 -73.85
N LYS A 225 88.27 -30.17 -74.71
CA LYS A 225 88.74 -31.19 -75.66
C LYS A 225 89.65 -30.57 -76.74
N GLU A 226 89.29 -29.39 -77.26
CA GLU A 226 90.15 -28.63 -78.18
C GLU A 226 91.50 -28.32 -77.54
N GLY A 227 91.52 -27.87 -76.28
CA GLY A 227 92.75 -27.64 -75.51
C GLY A 227 93.58 -28.91 -75.34
N MET A 228 92.94 -30.04 -75.00
CA MET A 228 93.61 -31.33 -74.84
C MET A 228 94.30 -31.80 -76.12
N ILE A 229 93.64 -31.64 -77.28
CA ILE A 229 94.21 -31.99 -78.59
C ILE A 229 95.49 -31.16 -78.86
N VAL A 230 95.46 -29.87 -78.56
CA VAL A 230 96.64 -29.00 -78.74
C VAL A 230 97.78 -29.39 -77.79
N ILE A 231 97.47 -29.81 -76.56
CA ILE A 231 98.47 -30.32 -75.61
C ILE A 231 99.08 -31.64 -76.12
N ASP A 232 98.27 -32.55 -76.68
CA ASP A 232 98.75 -33.79 -77.27
C ASP A 232 99.67 -33.55 -78.47
N GLU A 233 99.31 -32.61 -79.35
CA GLU A 233 100.16 -32.18 -80.47
C GLU A 233 101.48 -31.55 -79.99
N PHE A 234 101.42 -30.75 -78.92
CA PHE A 234 102.58 -30.14 -78.29
C PHE A 234 103.56 -31.18 -77.73
N GLU A 235 103.09 -32.16 -76.96
CA GLU A 235 103.95 -33.21 -76.41
C GLU A 235 104.57 -34.10 -77.50
N LEU A 236 103.78 -34.49 -78.51
CA LEU A 236 104.28 -35.27 -79.64
C LEU A 236 105.41 -34.56 -80.39
N ARG A 237 105.34 -33.22 -80.46
CA ARG A 237 106.33 -32.38 -81.12
C ARG A 237 107.57 -32.14 -80.27
N TYR A 238 107.42 -31.96 -78.97
CA TYR A 238 108.49 -31.63 -78.03
C TYR A 238 108.72 -32.79 -77.05
N LYS A 239 109.48 -33.79 -77.51
CA LYS A 239 109.80 -35.02 -76.75
C LYS A 239 110.88 -34.81 -75.67
N SER A 240 110.81 -33.73 -74.90
CA SER A 240 111.69 -33.51 -73.75
C SER A 240 111.00 -33.88 -72.44
N PRO A 241 111.72 -34.38 -71.42
CA PRO A 241 111.13 -34.71 -70.12
C PRO A 241 110.37 -33.54 -69.49
N GLU A 242 110.95 -32.33 -69.53
CA GLU A 242 110.34 -31.10 -68.99
C GLU A 242 109.03 -30.71 -69.68
N MET A 243 108.92 -30.91 -71.00
CA MET A 243 107.71 -30.57 -71.77
C MET A 243 106.63 -31.64 -71.67
N SER A 244 107.01 -32.91 -71.48
CA SER A 244 106.08 -34.01 -71.20
C SER A 244 105.49 -33.87 -69.79
N GLU A 245 106.30 -33.52 -68.79
CA GLU A 245 105.83 -33.21 -67.43
C GLU A 245 104.84 -32.04 -67.42
N PHE A 246 105.13 -30.97 -68.17
CA PHE A 246 104.22 -29.85 -68.35
C PHE A 246 102.91 -30.24 -69.05
N ALA A 247 102.98 -31.01 -70.14
CA ALA A 247 101.81 -31.47 -70.87
C ALA A 247 100.95 -32.39 -69.99
N GLU A 248 101.56 -33.28 -69.20
CA GLU A 248 100.88 -34.12 -68.23
C GLU A 248 100.19 -33.28 -67.14
N GLN A 249 100.89 -32.28 -66.60
CA GLN A 249 100.33 -31.36 -65.60
C GLN A 249 99.11 -30.61 -66.14
N LEU A 250 99.18 -30.03 -67.35
CA LEU A 250 98.04 -29.35 -67.97
C LEU A 250 96.89 -30.32 -68.29
N ARG A 251 97.17 -31.55 -68.74
CA ARG A 251 96.12 -32.56 -68.98
C ARG A 251 95.38 -32.90 -67.70
N LEU A 252 96.11 -33.07 -66.58
CA LEU A 252 95.52 -33.30 -65.27
C LEU A 252 94.66 -32.10 -64.87
N GLN A 253 95.16 -30.87 -64.98
CA GLN A 253 94.38 -29.66 -64.67
C GLN A 253 93.12 -29.52 -65.54
N LEU A 254 93.20 -29.73 -66.86
CA LEU A 254 92.02 -29.68 -67.74
C LEU A 254 91.01 -30.81 -67.42
N THR A 255 91.50 -31.97 -66.97
CA THR A 255 90.66 -33.07 -66.50
C THR A 255 89.98 -32.72 -65.18
N ASP A 256 90.71 -32.14 -64.23
CA ASP A 256 90.18 -31.68 -62.94
C ASP A 256 89.15 -30.57 -63.11
N ILE A 257 89.40 -29.61 -64.03
CA ILE A 257 88.43 -28.58 -64.42
C ILE A 257 87.15 -29.24 -64.93
N LYS A 258 87.28 -30.23 -65.84
CA LYS A 258 86.13 -30.95 -66.39
C LYS A 258 85.35 -31.65 -65.28
N GLU A 259 86.01 -32.46 -64.45
CA GLU A 259 85.35 -33.19 -63.37
C GLU A 259 84.67 -32.27 -62.36
N THR A 260 85.38 -31.23 -61.93
CA THR A 260 84.87 -30.22 -60.98
C THR A 260 83.69 -29.47 -61.57
N PHE A 261 83.72 -29.11 -62.86
CA PHE A 261 82.58 -28.53 -63.55
C PHE A 261 81.36 -29.47 -63.56
N TYR A 262 81.54 -30.77 -63.85
CA TYR A 262 80.42 -31.72 -63.80
C TYR A 262 79.85 -31.91 -62.39
N ARG A 263 80.70 -31.89 -61.35
CA ARG A 263 80.27 -31.91 -59.95
C ARG A 263 79.50 -30.63 -59.59
N ALA A 264 79.99 -29.46 -60.02
CA ALA A 264 79.31 -28.17 -59.87
C ALA A 264 77.94 -28.14 -60.57
N VAL A 265 77.87 -28.66 -61.80
CA VAL A 265 76.62 -28.83 -62.58
C VAL A 265 75.62 -29.73 -61.84
N GLN A 266 76.08 -30.83 -61.25
CA GLN A 266 75.23 -31.73 -60.48
C GLN A 266 74.73 -31.06 -59.19
N ALA A 267 75.60 -30.34 -58.48
CA ALA A 267 75.23 -29.58 -57.29
C ALA A 267 74.20 -28.48 -57.60
N ASP A 268 74.38 -27.73 -58.71
CA ASP A 268 73.42 -26.73 -59.19
C ASP A 268 72.06 -27.35 -59.53
N ARG A 269 72.04 -28.49 -60.23
CA ARG A 269 70.79 -29.22 -60.52
C ARG A 269 70.07 -29.67 -59.25
N ASN A 270 70.80 -30.21 -58.28
CA ASN A 270 70.24 -30.63 -57.00
C ASN A 270 69.65 -29.43 -56.24
N PHE A 271 70.37 -28.31 -56.21
CA PHE A 271 69.89 -27.06 -55.60
C PHE A 271 68.61 -26.54 -56.27
N ILE A 272 68.59 -26.47 -57.61
CA ILE A 272 67.42 -26.04 -58.40
C ILE A 272 66.21 -26.95 -58.15
N PHE A 273 66.43 -28.27 -58.09
CA PHE A 273 65.37 -29.23 -57.81
C PHE A 273 64.79 -29.01 -56.40
N LEU A 274 65.65 -28.86 -55.39
CA LEU A 274 65.22 -28.59 -54.02
C LEU A 274 64.39 -27.31 -53.92
N ILE A 275 64.83 -26.19 -54.51
CA ILE A 275 64.12 -24.92 -54.38
C ILE A 275 62.82 -24.87 -55.20
N ASN A 276 62.82 -25.39 -56.43
CA ASN A 276 61.68 -25.25 -57.34
C ASN A 276 60.59 -26.30 -57.15
N VAL A 277 60.94 -27.49 -56.66
CA VAL A 277 60.00 -28.61 -56.53
C VAL A 277 59.70 -28.87 -55.06
N VAL A 278 60.74 -29.14 -54.28
CA VAL A 278 60.59 -29.64 -52.90
C VAL A 278 60.14 -28.53 -51.95
N VAL A 279 60.85 -27.41 -51.92
CA VAL A 279 60.55 -26.27 -51.06
C VAL A 279 59.29 -25.55 -51.54
N ALA A 280 59.16 -25.30 -52.84
CA ALA A 280 57.96 -24.65 -53.39
C ALA A 280 56.67 -25.48 -53.20
N GLY A 281 56.77 -26.80 -53.28
CA GLY A 281 55.65 -27.69 -52.96
C GLY A 281 55.24 -27.57 -51.49
N GLU A 282 56.22 -27.66 -50.58
CA GLU A 282 55.96 -27.58 -49.14
C GLU A 282 55.39 -26.20 -48.74
N THR A 283 55.92 -25.10 -49.28
CA THR A 283 55.39 -23.76 -48.97
C THR A 283 53.96 -23.57 -49.47
N THR A 284 53.60 -24.21 -50.59
CA THR A 284 52.23 -24.17 -51.11
C THR A 284 51.28 -24.94 -50.19
N GLU A 285 51.66 -26.13 -49.72
CA GLU A 285 50.84 -26.93 -48.81
C GLU A 285 50.67 -26.25 -47.44
N ILE A 286 51.76 -25.68 -46.89
CA ILE A 286 51.72 -24.88 -45.67
C ILE A 286 50.78 -23.68 -45.82
N LYS A 287 50.86 -22.97 -46.96
CA LYS A 287 49.97 -21.83 -47.22
C LYS A 287 48.49 -22.27 -47.26
N ILE A 288 48.17 -23.38 -47.93
CA ILE A 288 46.80 -23.90 -47.99
C ILE A 288 46.28 -24.20 -46.58
N LEU A 289 47.08 -24.86 -45.74
CA LEU A 289 46.69 -25.17 -44.36
C LEU A 289 46.50 -23.90 -43.51
N ALA A 290 47.38 -22.91 -43.66
CA ALA A 290 47.26 -21.64 -42.96
C ALA A 290 46.00 -20.86 -43.36
N ASP A 291 45.68 -20.84 -44.65
CA ASP A 291 44.46 -20.21 -45.17
C ASP A 291 43.20 -20.96 -44.65
N GLN A 292 43.21 -22.30 -44.65
CA GLN A 292 42.13 -23.11 -44.07
C GLN A 292 41.95 -22.89 -42.57
N LEU A 293 43.04 -22.83 -41.81
CA LEU A 293 43.01 -22.57 -40.37
C LEU A 293 42.41 -21.19 -40.07
N LYS A 294 42.83 -20.16 -40.81
CA LYS A 294 42.27 -18.80 -40.74
C LYS A 294 40.78 -18.80 -41.05
N GLU A 295 40.35 -19.43 -42.14
CA GLU A 295 38.93 -19.50 -42.51
C GLU A 295 38.10 -20.19 -41.43
N GLN A 296 38.58 -21.31 -40.89
CA GLN A 296 37.93 -22.03 -39.81
C GLN A 296 37.83 -21.19 -38.53
N SER A 297 38.89 -20.45 -38.18
CA SER A 297 38.90 -19.53 -37.03
C SER A 297 37.89 -18.39 -37.16
N ILE A 298 37.85 -17.75 -38.32
CA ILE A 298 36.88 -16.69 -38.61
C ILE A 298 35.44 -17.23 -38.59
N LYS A 299 35.23 -18.44 -39.11
CA LYS A 299 33.90 -19.08 -39.11
C LYS A 299 33.39 -19.35 -37.70
N GLU A 300 34.25 -19.87 -36.81
CA GLU A 300 33.89 -20.12 -35.42
C GLU A 300 33.66 -18.82 -34.63
N GLN A 301 34.52 -17.81 -34.83
CA GLN A 301 34.32 -16.48 -34.24
C GLN A 301 32.96 -15.89 -34.65
N LYS A 302 32.60 -15.96 -35.93
CA LYS A 302 31.29 -15.48 -36.43
C LYS A 302 30.12 -16.29 -35.87
N ALA A 303 30.24 -17.62 -35.80
CA ALA A 303 29.19 -18.48 -35.24
C ALA A 303 28.95 -18.17 -33.77
N LEU A 304 30.01 -17.97 -32.99
CA LEU A 304 29.90 -17.56 -31.58
C LEU A 304 29.27 -16.17 -31.46
N GLN A 305 29.70 -15.20 -32.26
CA GLN A 305 29.12 -13.85 -32.29
C GLN A 305 27.61 -13.89 -32.57
N GLN A 306 27.18 -14.67 -33.56
CA GLN A 306 25.76 -14.87 -33.87
C GLN A 306 25.00 -15.53 -32.72
N ASN A 307 25.57 -16.57 -32.10
CA ASN A 307 24.97 -17.25 -30.97
C ASN A 307 24.80 -16.33 -29.76
N VAL A 308 25.81 -15.50 -29.46
CA VAL A 308 25.73 -14.47 -28.41
C VAL A 308 24.64 -13.47 -28.73
N PHE A 309 24.57 -12.96 -29.97
CA PHE A 309 23.56 -11.99 -30.38
C PHE A 309 22.13 -12.55 -30.31
N ILE A 310 21.91 -13.77 -30.80
CA ILE A 310 20.61 -14.46 -30.75
C ILE A 310 20.18 -14.67 -29.31
N LYS A 311 21.05 -15.21 -28.45
CA LYS A 311 20.73 -15.40 -27.03
C LYS A 311 20.45 -14.09 -26.32
N MET A 312 21.25 -13.06 -26.57
CA MET A 312 21.03 -11.72 -26.04
C MET A 312 19.66 -11.17 -26.45
N THR A 313 19.26 -11.33 -27.71
CA THR A 313 17.93 -10.91 -28.19
C THR A 313 16.80 -11.71 -27.54
N ILE A 314 16.94 -13.04 -27.40
CA ILE A 314 15.97 -13.89 -26.71
C ILE A 314 15.79 -13.43 -25.26
N TYR A 315 16.89 -13.19 -24.54
CA TYR A 315 16.83 -12.73 -23.15
C TYR A 315 16.24 -11.33 -23.02
N GLN A 316 16.54 -10.41 -23.95
CA GLN A 316 15.91 -9.08 -23.99
C GLN A 316 14.39 -9.18 -24.22
N GLN A 317 13.95 -9.98 -25.20
CA GLN A 317 12.52 -10.20 -25.46
C GLN A 317 11.82 -10.86 -24.28
N ALA A 318 12.42 -11.89 -23.67
CA ALA A 318 11.88 -12.54 -22.48
C ALA A 318 11.72 -11.56 -21.31
N THR A 319 12.70 -10.67 -21.11
CA THR A 319 12.64 -9.63 -20.07
C THR A 319 11.54 -8.61 -20.35
N LEU A 320 11.37 -8.17 -21.61
CA LEU A 320 10.33 -7.24 -22.03
C LEU A 320 8.93 -7.86 -21.86
N VAL A 321 8.74 -9.10 -22.31
CA VAL A 321 7.48 -9.85 -22.13
C VAL A 321 7.19 -10.06 -20.64
N GLY A 322 8.19 -10.46 -19.85
CA GLY A 322 8.07 -10.60 -18.39
C GLY A 322 7.66 -9.30 -17.71
N SER A 323 8.23 -8.18 -18.14
CA SER A 323 7.91 -6.84 -17.62
C SER A 323 6.47 -6.41 -17.98
N PHE A 324 6.01 -6.74 -19.19
CA PHE A 324 4.63 -6.49 -19.61
C PHE A 324 3.63 -7.34 -18.82
N ILE A 325 3.93 -8.63 -18.58
CA ILE A 325 3.11 -9.51 -17.75
C ILE A 325 3.04 -8.98 -16.32
N LEU A 326 4.16 -8.53 -15.75
CA LEU A 326 4.20 -7.93 -14.42
C LEU A 326 3.35 -6.66 -14.34
N LEU A 327 3.41 -5.79 -15.35
CA LEU A 327 2.59 -4.57 -15.42
C LEU A 327 1.10 -4.91 -15.52
N MET A 328 0.72 -5.86 -16.39
CA MET A 328 -0.66 -6.32 -16.52
C MET A 328 -1.18 -6.92 -15.21
N PHE A 329 -0.34 -7.68 -14.51
CA PHE A 329 -0.67 -8.24 -13.19
C PHE A 329 -0.82 -7.15 -12.12
N ALA A 330 0.03 -6.12 -12.13
CA ALA A 330 -0.09 -4.96 -11.25
C ALA A 330 -1.40 -4.19 -11.50
N ILE A 331 -1.76 -3.92 -12.76
CA ILE A 331 -3.02 -3.28 -13.14
C ILE A 331 -4.22 -4.14 -12.70
N PHE A 332 -4.12 -5.46 -12.86
CA PHE A 332 -5.15 -6.38 -12.41
C PHE A 332 -5.34 -6.33 -10.90
N ILE A 333 -4.27 -6.43 -10.11
CA ILE A 333 -4.33 -6.30 -8.64
C ILE A 333 -4.90 -4.94 -8.24
N SER A 334 -4.47 -3.85 -8.87
CA SER A 334 -5.00 -2.51 -8.61
C SER A 334 -6.51 -2.44 -8.85
N ARG A 335 -6.99 -2.93 -9.99
CA ARG A 335 -8.44 -3.01 -10.29
C ARG A 335 -9.19 -3.93 -9.34
N PHE A 336 -8.59 -5.05 -8.96
CA PHE A 336 -9.15 -6.00 -8.02
C PHE A 336 -9.35 -5.33 -6.66
N VAL A 337 -8.30 -4.72 -6.08
CA VAL A 337 -8.37 -3.99 -4.80
C VAL A 337 -9.39 -2.86 -4.86
N ALA A 338 -9.40 -2.06 -5.94
CA ALA A 338 -10.36 -0.98 -6.11
C ALA A 338 -11.82 -1.47 -6.08
N LYS A 339 -12.13 -2.57 -6.78
CA LYS A 339 -13.48 -3.17 -6.80
C LYS A 339 -13.83 -3.92 -5.53
N SER A 340 -12.86 -4.61 -4.91
CA SER A 340 -13.13 -5.46 -3.74
C SER A 340 -13.14 -4.69 -2.42
N VAL A 341 -12.43 -3.56 -2.34
CA VAL A 341 -12.21 -2.77 -1.13
C VAL A 341 -12.67 -1.32 -1.29
N SER A 342 -12.01 -0.51 -2.15
CA SER A 342 -12.26 0.94 -2.18
C SER A 342 -13.69 1.33 -2.53
N ILE A 343 -14.29 0.72 -3.56
CA ILE A 343 -15.67 1.05 -3.97
C ILE A 343 -16.67 0.72 -2.85
N PRO A 344 -16.70 -0.50 -2.28
CA PRO A 344 -17.60 -0.80 -1.17
C PRO A 344 -17.39 0.08 0.07
N VAL A 345 -16.14 0.39 0.43
CA VAL A 345 -15.86 1.30 1.57
C VAL A 345 -16.43 2.69 1.30
N LYS A 346 -16.26 3.22 0.07
CA LYS A 346 -16.86 4.50 -0.33
C LYS A 346 -18.39 4.46 -0.25
N GLN A 347 -19.02 3.39 -0.75
CA GLN A 347 -20.47 3.24 -0.68
C GLN A 347 -21.00 3.27 0.75
N ILE A 348 -20.32 2.60 1.69
CA ILE A 348 -20.72 2.65 3.11
C ILE A 348 -20.53 4.05 3.69
N ALA A 349 -19.42 4.72 3.38
CA ALA A 349 -19.18 6.10 3.83
C ALA A 349 -20.25 7.08 3.31
N ASP A 350 -20.61 6.97 2.01
CA ASP A 350 -21.69 7.76 1.40
C ASP A 350 -23.04 7.46 2.07
N THR A 351 -23.30 6.20 2.40
CA THR A 351 -24.51 5.77 3.12
C THR A 351 -24.58 6.38 4.53
N PHE A 352 -23.46 6.37 5.27
CA PHE A 352 -23.40 7.02 6.59
C PHE A 352 -23.66 8.53 6.50
N SER A 353 -23.07 9.21 5.51
CA SER A 353 -23.29 10.64 5.29
C SER A 353 -24.77 10.97 5.01
N GLN A 354 -25.45 10.12 4.24
CA GLN A 354 -26.88 10.26 3.96
C GLN A 354 -27.74 10.02 5.22
N LEU A 355 -27.41 9.01 6.04
CA LEU A 355 -28.11 8.75 7.31
C LEU A 355 -27.97 9.92 8.28
N THR A 356 -26.78 10.53 8.40
CA THR A 356 -26.58 11.71 9.26
C THR A 356 -27.28 12.96 8.72
N SER A 357 -27.57 13.00 7.42
CA SER A 357 -28.29 14.10 6.77
C SER A 357 -29.82 13.89 6.77
N GLY A 358 -30.33 12.90 7.49
CA GLY A 358 -31.77 12.65 7.64
C GLY A 358 -32.48 12.07 6.42
N HIS A 359 -31.74 11.59 5.41
CA HIS A 359 -32.33 10.91 4.26
C HIS A 359 -32.74 9.47 4.62
N GLU A 360 -33.92 9.04 4.16
CA GLU A 360 -34.37 7.66 4.35
C GLU A 360 -33.72 6.74 3.31
N ILE A 361 -33.06 5.70 3.79
CA ILE A 361 -32.38 4.69 2.97
C ILE A 361 -33.07 3.35 3.24
N GLU A 362 -33.56 2.69 2.17
CA GLU A 362 -34.26 1.41 2.31
C GLU A 362 -33.34 0.26 2.71
N GLN A 363 -32.16 0.16 2.10
CA GLN A 363 -31.20 -0.92 2.36
C GLN A 363 -29.75 -0.42 2.36
N ILE A 364 -28.98 -0.90 3.33
CA ILE A 364 -27.54 -0.69 3.38
C ILE A 364 -26.86 -1.62 2.36
N PRO A 365 -26.02 -1.11 1.44
CA PRO A 365 -25.32 -1.95 0.48
C PRO A 365 -24.27 -2.86 1.17
N GLY A 366 -24.21 -4.13 0.75
CA GLY A 366 -23.15 -5.06 1.16
C GLY A 366 -23.33 -5.75 2.51
N VAL A 367 -24.55 -5.76 3.08
CA VAL A 367 -24.89 -6.45 4.35
C VAL A 367 -24.67 -7.97 4.27
N ASP A 368 -24.82 -8.53 3.08
CA ASP A 368 -24.63 -9.96 2.74
C ASP A 368 -23.16 -10.40 2.71
N ARG A 369 -22.22 -9.45 2.74
CA ARG A 369 -20.79 -9.76 2.73
C ARG A 369 -20.33 -10.38 4.04
N LYS A 370 -19.36 -11.30 3.93
CA LYS A 370 -18.78 -12.03 5.07
C LYS A 370 -17.44 -11.47 5.55
N ASP A 371 -16.92 -10.42 4.92
CA ASP A 371 -15.68 -9.75 5.29
C ASP A 371 -15.94 -8.55 6.24
N GLU A 372 -14.89 -7.82 6.61
CA GLU A 372 -14.96 -6.66 7.51
C GLU A 372 -15.85 -5.55 6.95
N ILE A 373 -15.94 -5.43 5.63
CA ILE A 373 -16.85 -4.48 4.96
C ILE A 373 -18.30 -4.89 5.24
N GLY A 374 -18.61 -6.19 5.19
CA GLY A 374 -19.93 -6.69 5.57
C GLY A 374 -20.25 -6.49 7.04
N GLN A 375 -19.25 -6.58 7.92
CA GLN A 375 -19.42 -6.23 9.33
C GLN A 375 -19.78 -4.74 9.49
N LEU A 376 -19.09 -3.84 8.78
CA LEU A 376 -19.39 -2.42 8.78
C LEU A 376 -20.80 -2.12 8.22
N ALA A 377 -21.20 -2.81 7.14
CA ALA A 377 -22.55 -2.69 6.58
C ALA A 377 -23.64 -3.16 7.56
N ARG A 378 -23.41 -4.25 8.30
CA ARG A 378 -24.33 -4.70 9.37
C ARG A 378 -24.43 -3.67 10.51
N SER A 379 -23.31 -3.11 10.94
CA SER A 379 -23.31 -2.03 11.95
C SER A 379 -24.06 -0.78 11.47
N ALA A 380 -23.88 -0.41 10.20
CA ALA A 380 -24.63 0.69 9.59
C ALA A 380 -26.14 0.40 9.54
N ASN A 381 -26.55 -0.85 9.32
CA ASN A 381 -27.97 -1.21 9.36
C ASN A 381 -28.57 -1.10 10.77
N VAL A 382 -27.84 -1.54 11.80
CA VAL A 382 -28.25 -1.34 13.20
C VAL A 382 -28.36 0.15 13.52
N PHE A 383 -27.41 0.97 13.05
CA PHE A 383 -27.48 2.42 13.23
C PHE A 383 -28.71 3.05 12.57
N ARG A 384 -29.05 2.62 11.35
CA ARG A 384 -30.27 3.04 10.64
C ARG A 384 -31.54 2.68 11.41
N GLU A 385 -31.63 1.45 11.92
CA GLU A 385 -32.77 0.99 12.72
C GLU A 385 -32.93 1.81 14.00
N ASN A 386 -31.84 2.07 14.72
CA ASN A 386 -31.85 2.91 15.90
C ASN A 386 -32.29 4.35 15.57
N ALA A 387 -31.80 4.93 14.48
CA ALA A 387 -32.20 6.28 14.06
C ALA A 387 -33.70 6.38 13.74
N LEU A 388 -34.27 5.35 13.07
CA LEU A 388 -35.71 5.26 12.83
C LEU A 388 -36.50 5.13 14.13
N GLN A 389 -36.05 4.28 15.06
CA GLN A 389 -36.67 4.11 16.37
C GLN A 389 -36.65 5.42 17.18
N THR A 390 -35.52 6.13 17.20
CA THR A 390 -35.41 7.44 17.87
C THR A 390 -36.38 8.46 17.26
N LYS A 391 -36.50 8.51 15.93
CA LYS A 391 -37.47 9.40 15.24
C LYS A 391 -38.92 9.08 15.62
N GLN A 392 -39.27 7.80 15.71
CA GLN A 392 -40.60 7.36 16.14
C GLN A 392 -40.90 7.75 17.58
N LEU A 393 -39.99 7.45 18.51
CA LEU A 393 -40.12 7.82 19.93
C LEU A 393 -40.26 9.33 20.12
N LEU A 394 -39.50 10.14 19.37
CA LEU A 394 -39.59 11.59 19.44
C LEU A 394 -40.96 12.10 18.96
N THR A 395 -41.49 11.49 17.90
CA THR A 395 -42.81 11.83 17.35
C THR A 395 -43.93 11.47 18.34
N GLU A 396 -43.83 10.31 18.97
CA GLU A 396 -44.77 9.87 20.01
C GLU A 396 -44.69 10.74 21.27
N SER A 397 -43.48 11.04 21.75
CA SER A 397 -43.25 11.95 22.87
C SER A 397 -43.88 13.32 22.61
N ASN A 398 -43.65 13.91 21.43
CA ASN A 398 -44.25 15.20 21.07
C ASN A 398 -45.78 15.15 21.03
N ARG A 399 -46.36 14.02 20.59
CA ARG A 399 -47.82 13.83 20.58
C ARG A 399 -48.37 13.73 22.00
N LEU A 400 -47.70 13.01 22.88
CA LEU A 400 -48.09 12.89 24.30
C LEU A 400 -48.00 14.24 25.01
N THR A 401 -46.91 15.00 24.81
CA THR A 401 -46.77 16.35 25.37
C THR A 401 -47.93 17.26 24.96
N LYS A 402 -48.26 17.32 23.67
CA LYS A 402 -49.41 18.11 23.19
C LYS A 402 -50.75 17.65 23.78
N SER A 403 -50.93 16.34 23.97
CA SER A 403 -52.14 15.79 24.60
C SER A 403 -52.25 16.17 26.07
N LEU A 404 -51.12 16.21 26.79
CA LEU A 404 -51.07 16.64 28.18
C LEU A 404 -51.38 18.13 28.30
N GLU A 405 -50.75 18.97 27.48
CA GLU A 405 -51.01 20.41 27.43
C GLU A 405 -52.50 20.71 27.18
N ALA A 406 -53.12 20.00 26.24
CA ALA A 406 -54.55 20.15 25.96
C ALA A 406 -55.44 19.74 27.15
N LYS A 407 -55.08 18.66 27.86
CA LYS A 407 -55.84 18.19 29.03
C LYS A 407 -55.69 19.12 30.23
N GLN A 408 -54.51 19.70 30.43
CA GLN A 408 -54.29 20.69 31.47
C GLN A 408 -55.15 21.95 31.24
N ALA A 409 -55.14 22.49 30.01
CA ALA A 409 -55.97 23.64 29.66
C ALA A 409 -57.48 23.37 29.85
N GLU A 410 -57.94 22.14 29.54
CA GLU A 410 -59.33 21.73 29.77
C GLU A 410 -59.70 21.74 31.26
N LEU A 411 -58.81 21.25 32.14
CA LEU A 411 -59.03 21.23 33.58
C LEU A 411 -59.07 22.63 34.19
N GLU A 412 -58.15 23.51 33.80
CA GLU A 412 -58.11 24.91 34.25
C GLU A 412 -59.42 25.63 33.89
N MET A 413 -59.88 25.47 32.64
CA MET A 413 -61.15 26.06 32.19
C MET A 413 -62.37 25.55 32.97
N ARG A 414 -62.42 24.24 33.26
CA ARG A 414 -63.52 23.63 34.05
C ARG A 414 -63.55 24.13 35.49
N ASN A 415 -62.39 24.32 36.11
CA ASN A 415 -62.31 24.88 37.46
C ASN A 415 -62.84 26.31 37.51
N THR A 416 -62.45 27.17 36.56
CA THR A 416 -62.95 28.55 36.48
C THR A 416 -64.46 28.62 36.22
N GLU A 417 -65.01 27.72 35.40
CA GLU A 417 -66.44 27.62 35.13
C GLU A 417 -67.25 27.33 36.42
N LEU A 418 -66.75 26.43 37.27
CA LEU A 418 -67.39 26.05 38.53
C LEU A 418 -67.43 27.22 39.53
N ASP A 419 -66.35 28.00 39.61
CA ASP A 419 -66.27 29.18 40.49
C ASP A 419 -67.23 30.28 40.08
N ASN A 420 -67.27 30.57 38.78
CA ASN A 420 -68.19 31.56 38.24
C ASN A 420 -69.65 31.15 38.47
N PHE A 421 -69.97 29.86 38.33
CA PHE A 421 -71.31 29.35 38.61
C PHE A 421 -71.71 29.56 40.08
N ALA A 422 -70.85 29.19 41.04
CA ALA A 422 -71.13 29.38 42.46
C ALA A 422 -71.30 30.85 42.84
N TYR A 423 -70.48 31.74 42.27
CA TYR A 423 -70.55 33.19 42.49
C TYR A 423 -71.84 33.81 41.96
N VAL A 424 -72.16 33.56 40.68
CA VAL A 424 -73.34 34.13 40.01
C VAL A 424 -74.63 33.62 40.68
N ALA A 425 -74.74 32.33 40.95
CA ALA A 425 -75.91 31.76 41.61
C ALA A 425 -76.15 32.38 43.00
N SER A 426 -75.09 32.60 43.79
CA SER A 426 -75.19 33.20 45.12
C SER A 426 -75.63 34.67 45.05
N HIS A 427 -75.09 35.43 44.10
CA HIS A 427 -75.44 36.83 43.90
C HIS A 427 -76.91 36.99 43.45
N ASP A 428 -77.32 36.22 42.44
CA ASP A 428 -78.64 36.36 41.82
C ASP A 428 -79.78 35.84 42.70
N LEU A 429 -79.50 34.92 43.64
CA LEU A 429 -80.47 34.48 44.65
C LEU A 429 -80.58 35.44 45.85
N LYS A 430 -79.55 36.24 46.14
CA LYS A 430 -79.55 37.19 47.26
C LYS A 430 -80.51 38.36 47.04
N SER A 431 -80.55 38.90 45.82
CA SER A 431 -81.41 40.02 45.45
C SER A 431 -82.92 39.73 45.64
N PRO A 432 -83.49 38.62 45.12
CA PRO A 432 -84.91 38.31 45.33
C PRO A 432 -85.24 38.00 46.79
N LEU A 433 -84.33 37.37 47.55
CA LEU A 433 -84.54 37.13 48.99
C LEU A 433 -84.68 38.45 49.78
N ARG A 434 -83.83 39.44 49.49
CA ARG A 434 -83.95 40.78 50.10
C ARG A 434 -85.24 41.48 49.72
N ALA A 435 -85.67 41.36 48.46
CA ALA A 435 -86.95 41.93 48.03
C ALA A 435 -88.13 41.31 48.79
N ILE A 436 -88.13 39.98 48.99
CA ILE A 436 -89.15 39.29 49.79
C ILE A 436 -89.07 39.72 51.26
N PHE A 437 -87.87 39.88 51.83
CA PHE A 437 -87.69 40.36 53.20
C PHE A 437 -88.30 41.76 53.40
N ASN A 438 -87.93 42.72 52.54
CA ASN A 438 -88.41 44.10 52.64
C ASN A 438 -89.93 44.19 52.43
N LEU A 439 -90.49 43.41 51.49
CA LEU A 439 -91.94 43.35 51.29
C LEU A 439 -92.66 42.79 52.52
N ALA A 440 -92.10 41.76 53.15
CA ALA A 440 -92.64 41.20 54.39
C ALA A 440 -92.59 42.21 55.54
N GLU A 441 -91.48 42.95 55.66
CA GLU A 441 -91.29 44.03 56.64
C GLU A 441 -92.31 45.17 56.44
N TRP A 442 -92.47 45.67 55.21
CA TRP A 442 -93.44 46.73 54.91
C TRP A 442 -94.89 46.31 55.19
N ILE A 443 -95.28 45.08 54.84
CA ILE A 443 -96.64 44.59 55.11
C ILE A 443 -96.90 44.51 56.61
N GLU A 444 -95.91 44.08 57.40
CA GLU A 444 -96.02 44.02 58.85
C GLU A 444 -96.10 45.42 59.46
N GLU A 445 -95.25 46.37 59.04
CA GLU A 445 -95.30 47.76 59.52
C GLU A 445 -96.63 48.45 59.21
N ASP A 446 -97.12 48.33 57.97
CA ASP A 446 -98.35 48.99 57.51
C ASP A 446 -99.62 48.40 58.16
N CYS A 447 -99.59 47.11 58.53
CA CYS A 447 -100.76 46.38 59.01
C CYS A 447 -100.62 45.89 60.46
N TYR A 448 -99.60 46.32 61.21
CA TYR A 448 -99.25 45.73 62.52
C TYR A 448 -100.43 45.67 63.50
N ASP A 449 -101.20 46.76 63.60
CA ASP A 449 -102.28 46.88 64.58
C ASP A 449 -103.54 46.09 64.22
N ILE A 450 -103.69 45.70 62.94
CA ILE A 450 -104.85 44.94 62.43
C ILE A 450 -104.57 43.46 62.20
N LEU A 451 -103.30 43.04 62.26
CA LEU A 451 -102.90 41.64 62.09
C LEU A 451 -103.21 40.83 63.35
N PRO A 452 -103.90 39.67 63.23
CA PRO A 452 -104.03 38.70 64.31
C PRO A 452 -102.65 38.23 64.80
N ASP A 453 -102.54 37.86 66.08
CA ASP A 453 -101.27 37.43 66.68
C ASP A 453 -100.60 36.23 65.95
N ASP A 454 -101.41 35.31 65.40
CA ASP A 454 -100.91 34.20 64.59
C ASP A 454 -100.26 34.68 63.28
N SER A 455 -100.81 35.72 62.64
CA SER A 455 -100.24 36.31 61.42
C SER A 455 -98.91 37.01 61.71
N LYS A 456 -98.78 37.70 62.85
CA LYS A 456 -97.50 38.30 63.28
C LYS A 456 -96.41 37.24 63.45
N ARG A 457 -96.74 36.13 64.11
CA ARG A 457 -95.86 34.95 64.23
C ARG A 457 -95.48 34.34 62.88
N HIS A 458 -96.37 34.36 61.89
CA HIS A 458 -96.06 33.92 60.54
C HIS A 458 -95.07 34.84 59.83
N PHE A 459 -95.17 36.17 59.99
CA PHE A 459 -94.18 37.12 59.48
C PHE A 459 -92.81 36.96 60.15
N ASP A 460 -92.76 36.77 61.48
CA ASP A 460 -91.52 36.41 62.19
C ASP A 460 -90.86 35.16 61.61
N THR A 461 -91.67 34.12 61.38
CA THR A 461 -91.23 32.86 60.79
C THR A 461 -90.71 33.05 59.36
N LEU A 462 -91.39 33.86 58.54
CA LEU A 462 -90.99 34.16 57.16
C LEU A 462 -89.64 34.90 57.12
N ARG A 463 -89.48 35.95 57.93
CA ARG A 463 -88.23 36.72 58.04
C ARG A 463 -87.06 35.85 58.48
N SER A 464 -87.24 35.05 59.53
CA SER A 464 -86.23 34.10 60.02
C SER A 464 -85.81 33.12 58.91
N ARG A 465 -86.76 32.59 58.12
CA ARG A 465 -86.47 31.69 57.00
C ARG A 465 -85.68 32.38 55.88
N ILE A 466 -85.98 33.65 55.57
CA ILE A 466 -85.27 34.43 54.54
C ILE A 466 -83.84 34.76 54.98
N LEU A 467 -83.66 35.25 56.21
CA LEU A 467 -82.34 35.53 56.79
C LEU A 467 -81.47 34.26 56.84
N ARG A 468 -82.08 33.12 57.15
CA ARG A 468 -81.41 31.82 57.08
C ARG A 468 -80.93 31.47 55.67
N MET A 469 -81.74 31.73 54.63
CA MET A 469 -81.34 31.49 53.24
C MET A 469 -80.20 32.43 52.80
N GLU A 470 -80.23 33.70 53.20
CA GLU A 470 -79.10 34.62 52.95
C GLU A 470 -77.80 34.12 53.61
N ARG A 471 -77.89 33.63 54.85
CA ARG A 471 -76.74 33.05 55.57
C ARG A 471 -76.21 31.79 54.88
N LEU A 472 -77.09 30.89 54.43
CA LEU A 472 -76.73 29.68 53.66
C LEU A 472 -75.99 30.02 52.36
N LEU A 473 -76.45 31.02 51.61
CA LEU A 473 -75.80 31.44 50.36
C LEU A 473 -74.41 32.05 50.63
N ALA A 474 -74.28 32.86 51.68
CA ALA A 474 -72.99 33.43 52.06
C ALA A 474 -71.98 32.35 52.46
N GLU A 475 -72.42 31.34 53.23
CA GLU A 475 -71.58 30.22 53.67
C GLU A 475 -71.24 29.26 52.52
N LEU A 476 -72.15 29.02 51.57
CA LEU A 476 -71.88 28.25 50.35
C LEU A 476 -70.81 28.93 49.48
N LEU A 477 -70.92 30.26 49.32
CA LEU A 477 -69.91 31.04 48.61
C LEU A 477 -68.56 30.99 49.34
N SER A 478 -68.56 31.12 50.67
CA SER A 478 -67.35 30.97 51.48
C SER A 478 -66.71 29.59 51.30
N TYR A 479 -67.52 28.52 51.34
CA TYR A 479 -67.07 27.15 51.11
C TYR A 479 -66.43 26.95 49.74
N SER A 480 -67.04 27.49 48.66
CA SER A 480 -66.49 27.40 47.30
C SER A 480 -65.13 28.10 47.13
N ARG A 481 -64.85 29.11 47.97
CA ARG A 481 -63.62 29.92 47.93
C ARG A 481 -62.50 29.39 48.81
N VAL A 482 -62.76 28.41 49.68
CA VAL A 482 -61.71 27.82 50.54
C VAL A 482 -60.59 27.25 49.66
N GLY A 483 -59.37 27.73 49.88
CA GLY A 483 -58.17 27.32 49.15
C GLY A 483 -57.93 28.00 47.80
N ARG A 484 -58.76 28.97 47.39
CA ARG A 484 -58.67 29.65 46.07
C ARG A 484 -58.32 31.13 46.16
N VAL A 485 -58.22 31.68 47.37
CA VAL A 485 -57.80 33.07 47.61
C VAL A 485 -56.35 33.02 48.07
N ASP A 486 -55.47 33.63 47.29
CA ASP A 486 -54.06 33.78 47.64
C ASP A 486 -53.97 34.67 48.88
N GLN A 487 -53.47 34.11 49.97
CA GLN A 487 -53.32 34.82 51.24
C GLN A 487 -51.89 34.68 51.70
N ASP A 488 -51.33 35.79 52.18
CA ASP A 488 -49.98 35.84 52.70
C ASP A 488 -49.83 34.86 53.88
N ILE A 489 -48.67 34.20 53.90
CA ILE A 489 -48.27 33.31 54.98
C ILE A 489 -47.50 34.16 55.99
N ASP A 490 -48.06 34.28 57.19
CA ASP A 490 -47.48 35.08 58.27
C ASP A 490 -47.31 34.26 59.56
N ILE A 491 -46.57 34.82 60.52
CA ILE A 491 -46.45 34.25 61.86
C ILE A 491 -47.74 34.56 62.62
N ILE A 492 -48.52 33.52 62.90
CA ILE A 492 -49.79 33.61 63.62
C ILE A 492 -49.51 33.50 65.13
N ASP A 493 -49.89 34.54 65.87
CA ASP A 493 -50.06 34.45 67.33
C ASP A 493 -51.40 33.78 67.63
N VAL A 494 -51.35 32.49 67.96
CA VAL A 494 -52.54 31.67 68.20
C VAL A 494 -53.38 32.20 69.36
N ARG A 495 -52.74 32.76 70.39
CA ARG A 495 -53.48 33.30 71.55
C ARG A 495 -54.23 34.58 71.17
N ALA A 496 -53.63 35.43 70.34
CA ALA A 496 -54.31 36.61 69.78
C ALA A 496 -55.54 36.17 68.97
N VAL A 497 -55.38 35.20 68.05
CA VAL A 497 -56.48 34.70 67.21
C VAL A 497 -57.64 34.12 68.04
N ILE A 498 -57.36 33.34 69.07
CA ILE A 498 -58.40 32.79 69.97
C ILE A 498 -59.15 33.92 70.68
N THR A 499 -58.41 34.92 71.19
CA THR A 499 -58.98 36.06 71.91
C THR A 499 -59.90 36.88 71.00
N GLU A 500 -59.42 37.26 69.82
CA GLU A 500 -60.21 37.99 68.83
C GLU A 500 -61.44 37.19 68.36
N SER A 501 -61.30 35.87 68.21
CA SER A 501 -62.41 35.00 67.83
C SER A 501 -63.52 35.00 68.88
N ILE A 502 -63.16 35.00 70.17
CA ILE A 502 -64.12 35.06 71.28
C ILE A 502 -64.74 36.45 71.42
N GLU A 503 -63.98 37.52 71.14
CA GLU A 503 -64.47 38.90 71.20
C GLU A 503 -65.55 39.20 70.17
N LEU A 504 -65.42 38.63 68.97
CA LEU A 504 -66.35 38.82 67.86
C LEU A 504 -67.64 37.99 67.96
N LEU A 505 -67.76 37.10 68.94
CA LEU A 505 -68.92 36.23 69.14
C LEU A 505 -69.82 36.72 70.27
N ASP A 506 -71.13 36.48 70.12
CA ASP A 506 -72.12 36.73 71.18
C ASP A 506 -71.93 35.74 72.34
N LYS A 507 -71.46 36.26 73.48
CA LYS A 507 -71.12 35.44 74.65
C LYS A 507 -72.37 35.10 75.46
N PRO A 508 -72.46 33.88 76.03
CA PRO A 508 -73.54 33.55 76.97
C PRO A 508 -73.43 34.37 78.26
N ALA A 509 -74.56 34.61 78.93
CA ALA A 509 -74.66 35.49 80.10
C ALA A 509 -73.81 35.05 81.31
N SER A 510 -73.44 33.78 81.39
CA SER A 510 -72.54 33.23 82.40
C SER A 510 -71.57 32.26 81.72
N LEU A 511 -70.33 32.71 81.55
CA LEU A 511 -69.28 32.02 80.80
C LEU A 511 -68.04 31.84 81.67
N ASN A 512 -67.65 30.60 81.93
CA ASN A 512 -66.39 30.23 82.56
C ASN A 512 -65.43 29.70 81.49
N MET A 513 -64.38 30.45 81.19
CA MET A 513 -63.38 30.04 80.21
C MET A 513 -62.10 29.56 80.88
N HIS A 514 -61.63 28.38 80.49
CA HIS A 514 -60.30 27.90 80.83
C HIS A 514 -59.46 27.83 79.55
N ILE A 515 -58.65 28.86 79.34
CA ILE A 515 -57.74 28.97 78.20
C ILE A 515 -56.33 28.73 78.71
N GLN A 516 -55.65 27.71 78.17
CA GLN A 516 -54.25 27.41 78.49
C GLN A 516 -53.35 28.65 78.37
N ASP A 517 -52.37 28.83 79.26
CA ASP A 517 -51.56 30.06 79.32
C ASP A 517 -50.62 30.23 78.13
N GLU A 518 -50.00 29.15 77.67
CA GLU A 518 -49.03 29.15 76.57
C GLU A 518 -49.58 28.46 75.32
N PHE A 519 -49.56 29.19 74.20
CA PHE A 519 -49.84 28.68 72.85
C PHE A 519 -48.62 28.89 71.94
N PRO A 520 -48.40 28.02 70.94
CA PRO A 520 -47.31 28.17 69.98
C PRO A 520 -47.57 29.34 69.02
N GLN A 521 -46.50 29.89 68.45
CA GLN A 521 -46.57 30.66 67.20
C GLN A 521 -46.42 29.70 66.03
N ILE A 522 -47.31 29.79 65.05
CA ILE A 522 -47.30 28.93 63.85
C ILE A 522 -47.15 29.77 62.60
N LEU A 523 -46.55 29.21 61.55
CA LEU A 523 -46.47 29.87 60.24
C LEU A 523 -47.65 29.41 59.38
N GLY A 524 -48.50 30.32 58.92
CA GLY A 524 -49.66 29.95 58.12
C GLY A 524 -50.53 31.14 57.71
N ARG A 525 -51.69 30.84 57.13
CA ARG A 525 -52.70 31.84 56.75
C ARG A 525 -53.63 32.12 57.93
N GLU A 526 -53.56 33.33 58.47
CA GLU A 526 -54.29 33.71 59.70
C GLU A 526 -55.80 33.64 59.53
N THR A 527 -56.33 34.08 58.38
CA THR A 527 -57.80 34.15 58.17
C THR A 527 -58.48 32.77 58.21
N PRO A 528 -58.00 31.73 57.47
CA PRO A 528 -58.52 30.37 57.57
C PRO A 528 -58.39 29.80 58.98
N PHE A 529 -57.27 30.05 59.64
CA PHE A 529 -57.03 29.58 61.01
C PHE A 529 -58.03 30.19 62.00
N LYS A 530 -58.23 31.51 61.93
CA LYS A 530 -59.24 32.24 62.71
C LYS A 530 -60.65 31.74 62.43
N GLN A 531 -60.98 31.45 61.16
CA GLN A 531 -62.28 30.93 60.78
C GLN A 531 -62.57 29.55 61.39
N VAL A 532 -61.56 28.70 61.57
CA VAL A 532 -61.72 27.40 62.26
C VAL A 532 -62.11 27.61 63.72
N PHE A 533 -61.38 28.47 64.45
CA PHE A 533 -61.69 28.78 65.85
C PHE A 533 -63.07 29.43 66.00
N GLN A 534 -63.39 30.43 65.18
CA GLN A 534 -64.69 31.11 65.24
C GLN A 534 -65.86 30.13 65.05
N ASN A 535 -65.78 29.23 64.08
CA ASN A 535 -66.86 28.27 63.81
C ASN A 535 -67.03 27.26 64.95
N ILE A 536 -65.93 26.73 65.50
CA ILE A 536 -66.00 25.75 66.59
C ILE A 536 -66.46 26.41 67.89
N ILE A 537 -65.91 27.59 68.24
CA ILE A 537 -66.29 28.33 69.45
C ILE A 537 -67.74 28.83 69.36
N SER A 538 -68.17 29.32 68.19
CA SER A 538 -69.56 29.72 67.97
C SER A 538 -70.52 28.55 68.20
N ASN A 539 -70.17 27.34 67.75
CA ASN A 539 -70.95 26.15 68.06
C ASN A 539 -71.01 25.87 69.57
N ALA A 540 -69.88 25.97 70.27
CA ALA A 540 -69.83 25.77 71.72
C ALA A 540 -70.74 26.75 72.49
N PHE A 541 -70.83 28.01 72.05
CA PHE A 541 -71.74 29.00 72.67
C PHE A 541 -73.21 28.78 72.29
N LYS A 542 -73.47 28.52 71.02
CA LYS A 542 -74.84 28.46 70.47
C LYS A 542 -75.64 27.25 70.93
N TYR A 543 -74.97 26.11 71.11
CA TYR A 543 -75.64 24.84 71.44
C TYR A 543 -75.48 24.44 72.91
N ASN A 544 -74.96 25.33 73.76
CA ASN A 544 -74.88 25.06 75.19
C ASN A 544 -76.26 25.11 75.85
N ASP A 545 -76.61 24.09 76.63
CA ASP A 545 -77.88 23.94 77.33
C ASP A 545 -77.77 24.18 78.86
N LYS A 546 -76.58 24.57 79.36
CA LYS A 546 -76.30 24.77 80.78
C LYS A 546 -76.37 26.24 81.19
N PRO A 547 -76.76 26.55 82.45
CA PRO A 547 -76.81 27.93 82.96
C PRO A 547 -75.42 28.56 83.08
N ASN A 548 -74.38 27.75 83.29
CA ASN A 548 -72.97 28.18 83.27
C ASN A 548 -72.29 27.47 82.09
N CYS A 549 -72.00 28.22 81.02
CA CYS A 549 -71.25 27.69 79.89
C CYS A 549 -69.78 27.53 80.30
N GLU A 550 -69.24 26.33 80.17
CA GLU A 550 -67.81 26.06 80.37
C GLU A 550 -67.16 25.84 79.02
N LEU A 551 -66.11 26.60 78.73
CA LEU A 551 -65.31 26.45 77.51
C LEU A 551 -63.85 26.23 77.90
N THR A 552 -63.27 25.11 77.47
CA THR A 552 -61.86 24.80 77.65
C THR A 552 -61.15 24.80 76.30
N ILE A 553 -60.09 25.59 76.17
CA ILE A 553 -59.23 25.61 74.98
C ILE A 553 -57.81 25.27 75.40
N SER A 554 -57.27 24.20 74.81
CA SER A 554 -55.91 23.73 75.06
C SER A 554 -55.21 23.35 73.77
N CYS A 555 -53.88 23.33 73.82
CA CYS A 555 -53.02 22.98 72.70
C CYS A 555 -51.91 22.06 73.17
N ARG A 556 -51.65 21.00 72.39
CA ARG A 556 -50.48 20.13 72.58
C ARG A 556 -49.74 19.91 71.27
N LYS A 557 -48.41 19.84 71.34
CA LYS A 557 -47.59 19.47 70.18
C LYS A 557 -47.71 17.96 69.94
N ILE A 558 -48.07 17.56 68.72
CA ILE A 558 -48.16 16.13 68.35
C ILE A 558 -46.79 15.63 67.88
N ASN A 559 -46.12 16.41 67.03
CA ASN A 559 -44.80 16.12 66.46
C ASN A 559 -44.07 17.43 66.10
N ASP A 560 -42.85 17.35 65.53
CA ASP A 560 -42.07 18.54 65.13
C ASP A 560 -42.63 19.35 63.96
N SER A 561 -43.82 19.00 63.47
CA SER A 561 -44.43 19.58 62.27
C SER A 561 -45.90 19.96 62.44
N ALA A 562 -46.53 19.74 63.60
CA ALA A 562 -47.94 20.03 63.82
C ALA A 562 -48.35 20.11 65.29
N HIS A 563 -49.37 20.92 65.55
CA HIS A 563 -50.04 21.05 66.84
C HIS A 563 -51.48 20.52 66.79
N GLU A 564 -51.93 19.95 67.90
CA GLU A 564 -53.32 19.59 68.16
C GLU A 564 -53.96 20.67 69.03
N TYR A 565 -55.08 21.22 68.57
CA TYR A 565 -55.92 22.13 69.32
C TYR A 565 -57.18 21.41 69.75
N THR A 566 -57.51 21.55 71.03
CA THR A 566 -58.70 20.96 71.64
C THR A 566 -59.60 22.06 72.16
N ILE A 567 -60.86 22.06 71.71
CA ILE A 567 -61.92 22.96 72.18
C ILE A 567 -63.03 22.08 72.77
N ALA A 568 -63.26 22.20 74.07
CA ALA A 568 -64.24 21.40 74.81
C ALA A 568 -65.28 22.29 75.49
N ASP A 569 -66.55 21.89 75.41
CA ASP A 569 -67.66 22.50 76.11
C ASP A 569 -68.40 21.50 77.03
N ASN A 570 -69.29 22.03 77.86
CA ASN A 570 -70.18 21.27 78.76
C ASN A 570 -71.63 21.18 78.26
N GLY A 571 -71.87 21.38 76.96
CA GLY A 571 -73.19 21.28 76.33
C GLY A 571 -73.71 19.85 76.22
N PRO A 572 -74.72 19.58 75.36
CA PRO A 572 -75.36 18.25 75.29
C PRO A 572 -74.50 17.16 74.64
N GLY A 573 -73.34 17.49 74.06
CA GLY A 573 -72.51 16.56 73.30
C GLY A 573 -73.10 16.20 71.93
N ILE A 574 -72.39 15.36 71.18
CA ILE A 574 -72.81 14.85 69.87
C ILE A 574 -72.78 13.32 69.92
N ASP A 575 -73.89 12.69 69.53
CA ASP A 575 -74.03 11.23 69.48
C ASP A 575 -73.05 10.61 68.45
N GLU A 576 -72.40 9.51 68.83
CA GLU A 576 -71.33 8.83 68.08
C GLU A 576 -71.75 8.49 66.64
N ASP A 577 -73.02 8.16 66.41
CA ASP A 577 -73.57 7.85 65.08
C ASP A 577 -73.46 9.05 64.10
N TYR A 578 -73.36 10.27 64.64
CA TYR A 578 -73.29 11.50 63.85
C TYR A 578 -71.88 12.09 63.73
N HIS A 579 -70.86 11.55 64.41
CA HIS A 579 -69.50 12.12 64.43
C HIS A 579 -68.87 12.25 63.03
N ASN A 580 -69.16 11.30 62.13
CA ASN A 580 -68.62 11.32 60.77
C ASN A 580 -69.37 12.29 59.84
N ASN A 581 -70.69 12.40 60.01
CA ASN A 581 -71.56 13.14 59.09
C ASN A 581 -71.80 14.60 59.54
N VAL A 582 -71.43 14.96 60.77
CA VAL A 582 -71.60 16.32 61.30
C VAL A 582 -70.76 17.37 60.55
N PHE A 583 -69.74 16.94 59.83
CA PHE A 583 -68.91 17.78 58.96
C PHE A 583 -69.40 17.82 57.51
N ASP A 584 -70.48 17.13 57.16
CA ASP A 584 -71.06 17.20 55.82
C ASP A 584 -71.87 18.50 55.65
N MET A 585 -71.98 18.96 54.39
CA MET A 585 -72.73 20.17 54.08
C MET A 585 -74.22 20.02 54.45
N PHE A 586 -74.78 21.04 55.12
CA PHE A 586 -76.19 21.14 55.51
C PHE A 586 -76.67 20.18 56.62
N THR A 587 -75.76 19.59 57.40
CA THR A 587 -76.10 18.70 58.52
C THR A 587 -76.40 19.49 59.81
N THR A 588 -77.54 19.21 60.47
CA THR A 588 -77.93 19.79 61.78
C THR A 588 -78.63 18.75 62.67
N LEU A 589 -78.29 18.67 63.97
CA LEU A 589 -78.74 17.61 64.89
C LEU A 589 -79.98 17.94 65.74
N GLN A 590 -80.45 19.20 65.75
CA GLN A 590 -81.69 19.60 66.42
C GLN A 590 -82.76 20.01 65.40
N SER A 591 -84.04 19.96 65.81
CA SER A 591 -85.18 20.34 64.96
C SER A 591 -85.00 21.76 64.41
N ARG A 592 -85.29 21.93 63.11
CA ARG A 592 -84.96 23.12 62.30
C ARG A 592 -85.61 24.43 62.77
N ASP A 593 -86.49 24.38 63.76
CA ASP A 593 -87.27 25.51 64.27
C ASP A 593 -86.85 25.98 65.69
N SER A 594 -85.89 25.34 66.38
CA SER A 594 -85.46 25.74 67.74
C SER A 594 -84.18 26.57 67.82
N ILE A 595 -83.27 26.46 66.83
CA ILE A 595 -82.00 27.20 66.76
C ILE A 595 -81.71 27.56 65.30
N GLU A 596 -81.48 28.84 65.00
CA GLU A 596 -81.18 29.34 63.64
C GLU A 596 -79.78 28.89 63.16
N SER A 597 -79.64 27.65 62.68
CA SER A 597 -78.39 27.12 62.14
C SER A 597 -78.51 26.63 60.70
N THR A 598 -77.46 26.87 59.93
CA THR A 598 -77.32 26.53 58.51
C THR A 598 -76.69 25.16 58.29
N GLY A 599 -75.90 24.66 59.24
CA GLY A 599 -75.19 23.38 59.14
C GLY A 599 -73.93 23.43 58.25
N MET A 600 -73.45 24.62 57.85
CA MET A 600 -72.24 24.76 57.03
C MET A 600 -70.96 24.99 57.83
N GLY A 601 -71.05 25.49 59.07
CA GLY A 601 -69.88 25.92 59.85
C GLY A 601 -68.84 24.81 60.05
N LEU A 602 -69.26 23.59 60.39
CA LEU A 602 -68.34 22.45 60.56
C LEU A 602 -67.84 21.89 59.22
N ALA A 603 -68.64 21.96 58.15
CA ALA A 603 -68.18 21.61 56.81
C ALA A 603 -67.09 22.55 56.30
N ILE A 604 -67.21 23.85 56.60
CA ILE A 604 -66.16 24.85 56.31
C ILE A 604 -64.90 24.54 57.11
N VAL A 605 -65.02 24.23 58.41
CA VAL A 605 -63.88 23.84 59.25
C VAL A 605 -63.13 22.64 58.66
N LYS A 606 -63.85 21.57 58.30
CA LYS A 606 -63.25 20.38 57.69
C LYS A 606 -62.55 20.72 56.36
N LYS A 607 -63.20 21.49 55.49
CA LYS A 607 -62.63 21.89 54.20
C LYS A 607 -61.39 22.75 54.33
N VAL A 608 -61.39 23.70 55.28
CA VAL A 608 -60.21 24.55 55.57
C VAL A 608 -59.06 23.70 56.07
N LEU A 609 -59.31 22.80 57.03
CA LEU A 609 -58.28 21.92 57.57
C LEU A 609 -57.71 21.01 56.50
N GLU A 610 -58.54 20.36 55.68
CA GLU A 610 -58.08 19.52 54.57
C GLU A 610 -57.22 20.31 53.56
N ASN A 611 -57.59 21.57 53.27
CA ASN A 611 -56.83 22.43 52.36
C ASN A 611 -55.46 22.83 52.93
N GLU A 612 -55.37 23.00 54.26
CA GLU A 612 -54.14 23.37 54.95
C GLU A 612 -53.32 22.14 55.39
N GLY A 613 -53.78 20.91 55.13
CA GLY A 613 -53.09 19.67 55.50
C GLY A 613 -53.35 19.20 56.95
N GLY A 614 -54.35 19.76 57.60
CA GLY A 614 -54.85 19.39 58.91
C GLY A 614 -56.02 18.40 58.86
N SER A 615 -56.55 18.07 60.04
CA SER A 615 -57.70 17.16 60.21
C SER A 615 -58.50 17.52 61.46
N ILE A 616 -59.79 17.20 61.51
CA ILE A 616 -60.65 17.38 62.70
C ILE A 616 -61.36 16.08 63.06
N ARG A 617 -61.56 15.85 64.36
CA ARG A 617 -62.35 14.77 64.94
C ARG A 617 -63.08 15.25 66.20
N ILE A 618 -64.08 14.50 66.63
CA ILE A 618 -64.71 14.65 67.94
C ILE A 618 -64.11 13.57 68.87
N GLU A 619 -63.91 13.89 70.15
CA GLU A 619 -63.45 12.91 71.14
C GLU A 619 -64.63 12.26 71.86
N ASP A 620 -64.62 10.93 71.93
CA ASP A 620 -65.67 10.12 72.55
C ASP A 620 -65.73 10.29 74.07
N ASN A 621 -66.90 10.01 74.66
CA ASN A 621 -67.10 9.91 76.12
C ASN A 621 -66.80 11.19 76.94
N HIS A 622 -66.96 12.38 76.36
CA HIS A 622 -66.93 13.65 77.11
C HIS A 622 -68.34 14.04 77.59
N PRO A 623 -68.53 14.57 78.82
CA PRO A 623 -69.83 15.04 79.31
C PRO A 623 -70.41 16.28 78.58
N GLY A 624 -69.83 16.65 77.44
CA GLY A 624 -70.25 17.70 76.51
C GLY A 624 -69.58 17.48 75.14
N CYS A 625 -69.37 18.50 74.31
CA CYS A 625 -68.69 18.30 73.03
C CYS A 625 -67.20 18.65 73.11
N ARG A 626 -66.32 17.82 72.53
CA ARG A 626 -64.88 18.09 72.45
C ARG A 626 -64.38 17.91 71.03
N PHE A 627 -64.11 19.02 70.37
CA PHE A 627 -63.50 19.06 69.05
C PHE A 627 -61.97 19.06 69.17
N VAL A 628 -61.35 18.19 68.39
CA VAL A 628 -59.90 18.05 68.33
C VAL A 628 -59.46 18.19 66.89
N PHE A 629 -58.66 19.21 66.58
CA PHE A 629 -58.13 19.42 65.23
C PHE A 629 -56.62 19.59 65.22
N CYS A 630 -56.01 19.15 64.13
CA CYS A 630 -54.58 19.24 63.88
C CYS A 630 -54.31 20.35 62.87
N TRP A 631 -53.28 21.15 63.12
CA TRP A 631 -52.78 22.17 62.19
C TRP A 631 -51.26 22.04 62.01
N PRO A 632 -50.73 22.08 60.78
CA PRO A 632 -49.29 21.97 60.56
C PRO A 632 -48.54 23.28 60.84
N ASP A 633 -47.32 23.18 61.34
CA ASP A 633 -46.48 24.32 61.72
C ASP A 633 -45.88 25.07 60.53
N LYS A 634 -45.99 24.48 59.34
CA LYS A 634 -45.61 25.06 58.06
C LYS A 634 -46.73 24.82 57.06
N PRO A 635 -47.09 25.82 56.25
CA PRO A 635 -48.11 25.64 55.23
C PRO A 635 -47.66 24.62 54.19
N LEU A 636 -48.62 23.89 53.60
CA LEU A 636 -48.37 23.10 52.41
C LEU A 636 -47.85 24.03 51.30
N LYS A 637 -46.68 23.74 50.72
CA LYS A 637 -46.19 24.45 49.53
C LYS A 637 -47.20 24.24 48.41
N ASP A 638 -47.63 25.33 47.78
CA ASP A 638 -48.39 25.26 46.54
C ASP A 638 -47.59 24.40 45.54
N SER A 639 -48.15 23.25 45.18
CA SER A 639 -47.58 22.32 44.20
C SER A 639 -48.02 22.68 42.80
#